data_AF-A0A1V8SWN9-F1
#
_entry.id   AF-A0A1V8SWN9-F1
#
_cell.length_a   1.000
_cell.length_b   1.000
_cell.length_c   1.000
_cell.angle_alpha   90.00
_cell.angle_beta   90.00
_cell.angle_gamma   90.00
#
_symmetry.space_group_name_H-M   'P 1'
#
loop_
_entity.id
_entity.type
_entity.pdbx_description
1 polymer ?
#
loop_
_entity_poly.entity_id
_entity_poly.type
_entity_poly.pdbx_seq_one_letter_code
_entity_poly.pdbx_strand_id
1 'polypeptide(L)'
;METSALAESQASILKRGVGNNVQLRILPLGASIVYGQTSSDGNGFRYGLRNQLIYGGNAVNMVGSVQAGTMTDNDCEGWPGYVITQVAAEAELSIPQQPNLVLLHVGTNDCLQSIDINNAGARLGTLIDRLFSAIPGVTIVTSTLLPNGNSNTQANIKIFNAQIPGVVTSRQRAGKKITYVDFSSSYFSLADIGSDGTHPTSAGYAKMAEVWYQGIQVANSRNWLTAPATVSGVSDSDASSGTVRVWAQLAGFAGFKNPSTVNFNNPLPEGVFWADVNGDGIDDYVYVGSNSNYGLGVALSLGAGKMGDYLYYTFSPSCNRPGVRFADMTGDGRDDFCCLGPDGGLVCWQNTPGSDTRSPNWVSMGTVKSSEGYPQAQVRLADIDGDGRADYLVFDATTSNIYGWRNGATSNTAPAYWVAINSVFSGLPAHALAGWRFVDLNGDKKDDLVWVDANGQVTTWINRRGYGIGLAPAWVSHGVTHQGSGTPVNVTFGAFMGSGRADYALASIRDGNVYIDRWENKDVDGSDDYIFIDASGAITLFENTHNWGYWNSWGVIYYTYRARQEIHLADFDGDGKCDILLVDKYTGATSVIQNKFSNRQFTWANLGVVTGSATCTEGYSARNKHDRGVRWHDLNGDGRADFLCMQSDGTINGYLNKGINNMVNQGLIKHTEGKERKDMRLADINGDGKADLCFVDSLNGAVTVWYNGGPIPSSGSAFQWNWQGVLSPGGTSRAETIEFGALYGLGRADYIVVEPASNKASTWFNVCPSGVGPVAPSLPSGAPPAPTVASGS
;
A
#
# COMPACT_ATOMS: atom_id res chain seq x y z
N MET A 1 52.38 -6.39 21.47
CA MET A 1 51.68 -7.58 20.94
C MET A 1 50.21 -7.28 21.09
N GLU A 2 49.51 -6.92 20.02
CA GLU A 2 48.07 -6.61 20.04
C GLU A 2 47.57 -6.56 18.59
N THR A 3 47.06 -7.70 18.09
CA THR A 3 46.64 -7.87 16.68
C THR A 3 45.53 -8.93 16.56
N SER A 4 44.41 -8.77 17.27
CA SER A 4 43.25 -9.69 17.18
C SER A 4 41.98 -9.14 17.84
N ALA A 5 41.34 -8.11 17.24
CA ALA A 5 40.10 -7.51 17.78
C ALA A 5 39.15 -6.87 16.73
N LEU A 6 39.34 -7.09 15.43
CA LEU A 6 38.59 -6.43 14.35
C LEU A 6 38.10 -7.40 13.26
N ALA A 7 37.71 -8.62 13.65
CA ALA A 7 37.36 -9.70 12.70
C ALA A 7 35.90 -10.18 12.74
N GLU A 8 35.12 -9.85 13.78
CA GLU A 8 33.80 -10.48 14.02
C GLU A 8 32.66 -9.47 14.25
N SER A 9 32.19 -8.84 13.16
CA SER A 9 30.80 -8.29 13.09
C SER A 9 30.32 -7.88 11.68
N GLN A 10 30.83 -8.50 10.60
CA GLN A 10 30.23 -8.36 9.25
C GLN A 10 29.39 -9.59 8.86
N ALA A 11 28.37 -9.89 9.68
CA ALA A 11 27.28 -10.75 9.25
C ALA A 11 26.40 -9.97 8.26
N SER A 12 26.65 -10.14 6.96
CA SER A 12 25.87 -9.50 5.89
C SER A 12 24.37 -9.85 6.02
N ILE A 13 23.50 -8.83 6.00
CA ILE A 13 22.05 -9.03 5.96
C ILE A 13 21.65 -9.51 4.56
N LEU A 14 21.83 -10.81 4.33
CA LEU A 14 21.31 -11.50 3.16
C LEU A 14 19.78 -11.50 3.24
N LYS A 15 19.13 -11.01 2.19
CA LYS A 15 17.68 -11.16 1.99
C LYS A 15 17.35 -12.66 2.13
N ARG A 16 16.37 -13.00 2.97
CA ARG A 16 15.92 -14.38 3.18
C ARG A 16 14.64 -14.62 2.39
N GLY A 17 14.78 -15.15 1.19
CA GLY A 17 13.71 -15.75 0.42
C GLY A 17 13.09 -16.94 1.16
N VAL A 18 11.97 -17.42 0.62
CA VAL A 18 11.15 -18.46 1.24
C VAL A 18 11.96 -19.72 1.56
N GLY A 19 11.67 -20.41 2.66
CA GLY A 19 12.45 -21.55 3.16
C GLY A 19 13.86 -21.20 3.64
N ASN A 20 14.16 -19.93 3.95
CA ASN A 20 15.51 -19.41 4.21
C ASN A 20 16.47 -19.59 3.01
N ASN A 21 16.15 -18.95 1.87
CA ASN A 21 16.92 -19.06 0.62
C ASN A 21 17.05 -20.49 0.08
N VAL A 22 16.06 -21.35 0.33
CA VAL A 22 16.07 -22.71 -0.20
C VAL A 22 16.07 -22.70 -1.73
N GLN A 23 16.86 -23.58 -2.37
CA GLN A 23 16.73 -23.85 -3.80
C GLN A 23 15.29 -24.28 -4.09
N LEU A 24 14.66 -23.69 -5.10
CA LEU A 24 13.35 -24.10 -5.58
C LEU A 24 13.51 -24.75 -6.96
N ARG A 25 13.19 -26.03 -7.05
CA ARG A 25 13.01 -26.75 -8.30
C ARG A 25 11.51 -26.89 -8.52
N ILE A 26 10.97 -26.01 -9.35
CA ILE A 26 9.53 -25.74 -9.47
C ILE A 26 8.98 -26.40 -10.71
N LEU A 27 7.90 -27.17 -10.58
CA LEU A 27 7.17 -27.76 -11.70
C LEU A 27 5.83 -27.01 -11.90
N PRO A 28 5.72 -26.12 -12.90
CA PRO A 28 4.42 -25.64 -13.39
C PRO A 28 3.74 -26.77 -14.16
N LEU A 29 2.68 -27.36 -13.61
CA LEU A 29 1.97 -28.52 -14.16
C LEU A 29 0.52 -28.18 -14.50
N GLY A 30 0.10 -28.44 -15.75
CA GLY A 30 -1.27 -28.16 -16.16
C GLY A 30 -1.51 -28.18 -17.66
N ALA A 31 -2.46 -27.35 -18.10
CA ALA A 31 -2.87 -27.26 -19.50
C ALA A 31 -2.35 -25.97 -20.20
N SER A 32 -3.05 -25.48 -21.22
CA SER A 32 -2.70 -24.28 -22.01
C SER A 32 -2.43 -23.00 -21.19
N ILE A 33 -3.13 -22.82 -20.06
CA ILE A 33 -2.91 -21.68 -19.16
C ILE A 33 -1.56 -21.83 -18.42
N VAL A 34 -1.13 -23.06 -18.11
CA VAL A 34 0.21 -23.33 -17.57
C VAL A 34 1.28 -23.26 -18.65
N TYR A 35 0.95 -23.58 -19.91
CA TYR A 35 1.82 -23.37 -21.07
C TYR A 35 2.07 -21.88 -21.36
N GLY A 36 1.16 -20.99 -20.96
CA GLY A 36 1.25 -19.54 -21.23
C GLY A 36 0.58 -19.11 -22.54
N GLN A 37 -0.37 -19.90 -23.06
CA GLN A 37 -1.12 -19.57 -24.27
C GLN A 37 -1.82 -18.19 -24.14
N THR A 38 -1.91 -17.44 -25.24
CA THR A 38 -2.36 -16.02 -25.35
C THR A 38 -1.56 -14.97 -24.57
N SER A 39 -0.54 -15.32 -23.79
CA SER A 39 0.43 -14.31 -23.34
C SER A 39 1.28 -13.81 -24.51
N SER A 40 1.55 -12.51 -24.56
CA SER A 40 2.25 -11.83 -25.67
C SER A 40 3.70 -12.28 -25.87
N ASP A 41 4.28 -12.93 -24.87
CA ASP A 41 5.67 -13.41 -24.80
C ASP A 41 5.76 -14.95 -24.64
N GLY A 42 4.62 -15.65 -24.59
CA GLY A 42 4.50 -17.08 -24.33
C GLY A 42 4.84 -17.53 -22.90
N ASN A 43 5.15 -16.62 -21.98
CA ASN A 43 5.65 -16.95 -20.64
C ASN A 43 4.53 -17.23 -19.62
N GLY A 44 3.32 -16.74 -19.87
CA GLY A 44 2.21 -16.79 -18.92
C GLY A 44 2.58 -16.19 -17.56
N PHE A 45 2.18 -16.84 -16.47
CA PHE A 45 2.53 -16.41 -15.11
C PHE A 45 3.99 -16.73 -14.71
N ARG A 46 4.69 -17.61 -15.45
CA ARG A 46 5.96 -18.22 -15.00
C ARG A 46 7.06 -17.17 -14.82
N TYR A 47 7.19 -16.22 -15.76
CA TYR A 47 8.23 -15.18 -15.74
C TYR A 47 8.10 -14.25 -14.53
N GLY A 48 6.89 -13.75 -14.25
CA GLY A 48 6.64 -12.90 -13.09
C GLY A 48 6.97 -13.61 -11.78
N LEU A 49 6.44 -14.83 -11.62
CA LEU A 49 6.63 -15.64 -10.41
C LEU A 49 8.09 -16.03 -10.18
N ARG A 50 8.79 -16.48 -11.23
CA ARG A 50 10.21 -16.83 -11.18
C ARG A 50 11.05 -15.64 -10.72
N ASN A 51 10.82 -14.47 -11.33
CA ASN A 51 11.56 -13.26 -11.00
C ASN A 51 11.26 -12.75 -9.59
N GLN A 52 10.03 -12.94 -9.08
CA GLN A 52 9.65 -12.59 -7.71
C GLN A 52 10.34 -13.48 -6.68
N LEU A 53 10.49 -14.77 -6.94
CA LEU A 53 11.21 -15.70 -6.06
C LEU A 53 12.75 -15.45 -6.08
N ILE A 54 13.31 -15.18 -7.27
CA ILE A 54 14.70 -14.71 -7.44
C ILE A 54 14.90 -13.27 -6.90
N TYR A 55 13.83 -12.50 -6.70
CA TYR A 55 13.87 -11.25 -5.96
C TYR A 55 13.97 -11.51 -4.45
N GLY A 56 13.15 -12.42 -3.92
CA GLY A 56 13.14 -12.77 -2.49
C GLY A 56 14.49 -13.28 -1.97
N GLY A 57 15.23 -14.02 -2.82
CA GLY A 57 16.55 -14.57 -2.49
C GLY A 57 16.73 -16.06 -2.82
N ASN A 58 15.67 -16.71 -3.32
CA ASN A 58 15.73 -18.10 -3.76
C ASN A 58 16.45 -18.22 -5.10
N ALA A 59 17.36 -19.19 -5.20
CA ALA A 59 17.73 -19.74 -6.51
C ALA A 59 16.57 -20.60 -7.03
N VAL A 60 16.19 -20.41 -8.29
CA VAL A 60 15.02 -21.04 -8.91
C VAL A 60 15.43 -21.74 -10.21
N ASN A 61 15.01 -22.99 -10.33
CA ASN A 61 15.09 -23.84 -11.50
C ASN A 61 13.65 -24.25 -11.84
N MET A 62 13.11 -23.84 -12.99
CA MET A 62 11.84 -24.38 -13.48
C MET A 62 12.13 -25.74 -14.13
N VAL A 63 11.20 -26.68 -14.01
CA VAL A 63 11.34 -28.02 -14.58
C VAL A 63 10.07 -28.46 -15.29
N GLY A 64 10.26 -29.32 -16.28
CA GLY A 64 9.25 -29.63 -17.28
C GLY A 64 9.77 -30.56 -18.36
N SER A 65 8.88 -31.06 -19.22
CA SER A 65 9.26 -31.65 -20.51
C SER A 65 9.03 -30.69 -21.70
N VAL A 66 8.31 -29.59 -21.47
CA VAL A 66 7.89 -28.61 -22.48
C VAL A 66 8.55 -27.26 -22.20
N GLN A 67 9.26 -26.69 -23.18
CA GLN A 67 9.78 -25.33 -23.12
C GLN A 67 8.84 -24.36 -23.83
N ALA A 68 8.42 -23.29 -23.14
CA ALA A 68 7.43 -22.34 -23.68
C ALA A 68 7.74 -20.88 -23.30
N GLY A 69 7.63 -19.98 -24.29
CA GLY A 69 7.88 -18.55 -24.09
C GLY A 69 9.34 -18.12 -24.17
N THR A 70 9.57 -16.82 -24.03
CA THR A 70 10.86 -16.14 -24.25
C THR A 70 11.76 -16.00 -23.02
N MET A 71 11.29 -16.39 -21.82
CA MET A 71 12.06 -16.28 -20.59
C MET A 71 13.30 -17.19 -20.56
N THR A 72 14.31 -16.82 -19.77
CA THR A 72 15.33 -17.78 -19.31
C THR A 72 14.68 -18.79 -18.38
N ASP A 73 15.04 -20.07 -18.49
CA ASP A 73 14.52 -21.16 -17.63
C ASP A 73 12.98 -21.25 -17.77
N ASN A 74 12.56 -21.62 -18.98
CA ASN A 74 11.18 -21.56 -19.51
C ASN A 74 10.48 -22.94 -19.55
N ASP A 75 11.08 -23.92 -18.87
CA ASP A 75 10.62 -25.30 -18.77
C ASP A 75 9.33 -25.40 -17.94
N CYS A 76 8.41 -26.26 -18.39
CA CYS A 76 7.12 -26.50 -17.77
C CYS A 76 6.52 -27.86 -18.18
N GLU A 77 5.42 -28.25 -17.54
CA GLU A 77 4.60 -29.38 -17.95
C GLU A 77 3.18 -28.89 -18.26
N GLY A 78 3.09 -27.92 -19.19
CA GLY A 78 1.85 -27.30 -19.65
C GLY A 78 1.39 -27.85 -21.00
N TRP A 79 0.24 -28.50 -21.05
CA TRP A 79 -0.24 -29.22 -22.24
C TRP A 79 -1.56 -28.64 -22.80
N PRO A 80 -1.52 -27.87 -23.90
CA PRO A 80 -2.71 -27.25 -24.48
C PRO A 80 -3.85 -28.23 -24.81
N GLY A 81 -5.07 -27.89 -24.40
CA GLY A 81 -6.28 -28.69 -24.61
C GLY A 81 -6.45 -29.92 -23.72
N TYR A 82 -5.45 -30.30 -22.91
CA TYR A 82 -5.48 -31.56 -22.16
C TYR A 82 -6.37 -31.49 -20.90
N VAL A 83 -7.11 -32.57 -20.64
CA VAL A 83 -7.93 -32.77 -19.42
C VAL A 83 -7.08 -33.29 -18.25
N ILE A 84 -7.62 -33.28 -17.02
CA ILE A 84 -6.93 -33.71 -15.79
C ILE A 84 -6.21 -35.06 -15.96
N THR A 85 -6.84 -36.06 -16.58
CA THR A 85 -6.26 -37.40 -16.75
C THR A 85 -5.18 -37.48 -17.83
N GLN A 86 -5.14 -36.55 -18.78
CA GLN A 86 -4.08 -36.46 -19.79
C GLN A 86 -2.87 -35.74 -19.21
N VAL A 87 -3.07 -34.61 -18.54
CA VAL A 87 -2.00 -33.92 -17.77
C VAL A 87 -1.40 -34.85 -16.71
N ALA A 88 -2.20 -35.74 -16.11
CA ALA A 88 -1.72 -36.75 -15.17
C ALA A 88 -0.82 -37.83 -15.81
N ALA A 89 -0.94 -38.08 -17.12
CA ALA A 89 -0.04 -38.97 -17.85
C ALA A 89 1.27 -38.25 -18.21
N GLU A 90 1.21 -37.02 -18.72
CA GLU A 90 2.41 -36.25 -19.08
C GLU A 90 3.24 -35.84 -17.85
N ALA A 91 2.63 -35.73 -16.66
CA ALA A 91 3.34 -35.52 -15.40
C ALA A 91 4.43 -36.58 -15.12
N GLU A 92 4.32 -37.79 -15.69
CA GLU A 92 5.35 -38.84 -15.59
C GLU A 92 6.66 -38.48 -16.29
N LEU A 93 6.67 -37.49 -17.21
CA LEU A 93 7.88 -36.99 -17.86
C LEU A 93 8.71 -36.09 -16.91
N SER A 94 8.05 -35.32 -16.04
CA SER A 94 8.70 -34.43 -15.07
C SER A 94 8.86 -35.00 -13.65
N ILE A 95 8.09 -36.02 -13.28
CA ILE A 95 8.26 -36.75 -12.00
C ILE A 95 9.73 -37.19 -11.73
N PRO A 96 10.49 -37.72 -12.72
CA PRO A 96 11.91 -38.06 -12.55
C PRO A 96 12.81 -36.88 -12.19
N GLN A 97 12.40 -35.64 -12.48
CA GLN A 97 13.17 -34.42 -12.16
C GLN A 97 13.04 -34.00 -10.69
N GLN A 98 12.16 -34.66 -9.92
CA GLN A 98 11.98 -34.49 -8.47
C GLN A 98 11.88 -33.03 -8.00
N PRO A 99 10.89 -32.25 -8.47
CA PRO A 99 10.65 -30.88 -8.00
C PRO A 99 10.31 -30.86 -6.51
N ASN A 100 10.81 -29.88 -5.75
CA ASN A 100 10.39 -29.69 -4.36
C ASN A 100 9.08 -28.88 -4.24
N LEU A 101 8.65 -28.23 -5.33
CA LEU A 101 7.45 -27.42 -5.40
C LEU A 101 6.70 -27.67 -6.72
N VAL A 102 5.41 -28.01 -6.65
CA VAL A 102 4.55 -28.16 -7.83
C VAL A 102 3.44 -27.09 -7.78
N LEU A 103 3.22 -26.44 -8.92
CA LEU A 103 2.16 -25.45 -9.12
C LEU A 103 1.14 -26.03 -10.11
N LEU A 104 0.00 -26.49 -9.59
CA LEU A 104 -0.95 -27.34 -10.32
C LEU A 104 -2.22 -26.57 -10.72
N HIS A 105 -2.41 -26.33 -12.02
CA HIS A 105 -3.60 -25.67 -12.58
C HIS A 105 -4.14 -26.45 -13.78
N VAL A 106 -5.18 -27.25 -13.54
CA VAL A 106 -5.78 -28.15 -14.54
C VAL A 106 -7.26 -28.38 -14.24
N GLY A 107 -8.06 -28.60 -15.28
CA GLY A 107 -9.51 -28.84 -15.20
C GLY A 107 -10.35 -27.99 -16.16
N THR A 108 -9.80 -26.89 -16.69
CA THR A 108 -10.53 -26.00 -17.62
C THR A 108 -11.02 -26.73 -18.85
N ASN A 109 -10.25 -27.70 -19.36
CA ASN A 109 -10.65 -28.53 -20.50
C ASN A 109 -11.71 -29.57 -20.13
N ASP A 110 -11.67 -30.15 -18.93
CA ASP A 110 -12.75 -31.00 -18.41
C ASP A 110 -14.06 -30.19 -18.36
N CYS A 111 -14.02 -28.97 -17.82
CA CYS A 111 -15.17 -28.06 -17.76
C CYS A 111 -15.68 -27.63 -19.14
N LEU A 112 -14.78 -27.31 -20.08
CA LEU A 112 -15.12 -26.91 -21.45
C LEU A 112 -15.78 -28.06 -22.24
N GLN A 113 -15.28 -29.29 -22.05
CA GLN A 113 -15.78 -30.50 -22.71
C GLN A 113 -16.91 -31.19 -21.92
N SER A 114 -17.31 -30.66 -20.75
CA SER A 114 -18.30 -31.23 -19.82
C SER A 114 -17.98 -32.67 -19.36
N ILE A 115 -16.70 -33.03 -19.26
CA ILE A 115 -16.24 -34.40 -18.95
C ILE A 115 -16.34 -34.66 -17.44
N ASP A 116 -17.41 -35.37 -17.05
CA ASP A 116 -17.56 -35.99 -15.73
C ASP A 116 -17.26 -35.02 -14.56
N ILE A 117 -17.86 -33.84 -14.60
CA ILE A 117 -17.55 -32.71 -13.70
C ILE A 117 -17.75 -33.06 -12.23
N ASN A 118 -18.72 -33.92 -11.92
CA ASN A 118 -19.05 -34.35 -10.56
C ASN A 118 -17.94 -35.18 -9.89
N ASN A 119 -17.04 -35.79 -10.67
CA ASN A 119 -15.89 -36.54 -10.17
C ASN A 119 -14.54 -35.89 -10.53
N ALA A 120 -14.53 -34.69 -11.11
CA ALA A 120 -13.29 -34.01 -11.52
C ALA A 120 -12.34 -33.77 -10.34
N GLY A 121 -12.86 -33.47 -9.14
CA GLY A 121 -12.09 -33.38 -7.91
C GLY A 121 -11.46 -34.70 -7.48
N ALA A 122 -12.10 -35.84 -7.76
CA ALA A 122 -11.49 -37.15 -7.53
C ALA A 122 -10.32 -37.40 -8.49
N ARG A 123 -10.46 -37.05 -9.78
CA ARG A 123 -9.38 -37.17 -10.78
C ARG A 123 -8.20 -36.25 -10.44
N LEU A 124 -8.47 -35.01 -10.03
CA LEU A 124 -7.44 -34.09 -9.52
C LEU A 124 -6.74 -34.67 -8.28
N GLY A 125 -7.52 -35.27 -7.36
CA GLY A 125 -7.00 -35.98 -6.20
C GLY A 125 -6.04 -37.11 -6.54
N THR A 126 -6.36 -37.94 -7.55
CA THR A 126 -5.49 -39.02 -8.02
C THR A 126 -4.16 -38.51 -8.56
N LEU A 127 -4.15 -37.41 -9.31
CA LEU A 127 -2.91 -36.76 -9.78
C LEU A 127 -2.07 -36.25 -8.60
N ILE A 128 -2.69 -35.55 -7.66
CA ILE A 128 -2.03 -35.05 -6.44
C ILE A 128 -1.43 -36.21 -5.62
N ASP A 129 -2.15 -37.32 -5.46
CA ASP A 129 -1.69 -38.50 -4.73
C ASP A 129 -0.54 -39.22 -5.45
N ARG A 130 -0.57 -39.26 -6.80
CA ARG A 130 0.54 -39.77 -7.61
C ARG A 130 1.80 -38.93 -7.40
N LEU A 131 1.71 -37.60 -7.46
CA LEU A 131 2.82 -36.70 -7.19
C LEU A 131 3.40 -36.89 -5.76
N PHE A 132 2.53 -36.97 -4.74
CA PHE A 132 2.93 -37.23 -3.35
C PHE A 132 3.47 -38.65 -3.08
N SER A 133 3.29 -39.57 -4.02
CA SER A 133 3.85 -40.93 -3.99
C SER A 133 5.18 -41.00 -4.74
N ALA A 134 5.31 -40.23 -5.83
CA ALA A 134 6.47 -40.26 -6.72
C ALA A 134 7.61 -39.30 -6.33
N ILE A 135 7.31 -38.23 -5.57
CA ILE A 135 8.26 -37.16 -5.26
C ILE A 135 8.28 -36.95 -3.73
N PRO A 136 9.21 -37.61 -3.00
CA PRO A 136 9.28 -37.52 -1.54
C PRO A 136 9.51 -36.10 -1.04
N GLY A 137 8.70 -35.66 -0.07
CA GLY A 137 8.86 -34.35 0.58
C GLY A 137 8.35 -33.14 -0.21
N VAL A 138 7.82 -33.32 -1.43
CA VAL A 138 7.26 -32.27 -2.29
C VAL A 138 6.21 -31.41 -1.59
N THR A 139 6.17 -30.12 -1.93
CA THR A 139 5.07 -29.21 -1.62
C THR A 139 4.21 -29.00 -2.87
N ILE A 140 2.89 -29.07 -2.72
CA ILE A 140 1.95 -28.83 -3.84
C ILE A 140 1.10 -27.61 -3.53
N VAL A 141 1.10 -26.64 -4.45
CA VAL A 141 0.11 -25.57 -4.49
C VAL A 141 -0.78 -25.85 -5.70
N THR A 142 -2.04 -26.21 -5.47
CA THR A 142 -3.04 -26.32 -6.54
C THR A 142 -3.82 -24.99 -6.65
N SER A 143 -4.65 -24.81 -7.66
CA SER A 143 -5.57 -23.66 -7.70
C SER A 143 -7.01 -24.07 -7.93
N THR A 144 -7.96 -23.17 -7.65
CA THR A 144 -9.25 -23.15 -8.35
C THR A 144 -9.06 -22.72 -9.82
N LEU A 145 -10.08 -22.87 -10.65
CA LEU A 145 -10.06 -22.36 -12.02
C LEU A 145 -10.54 -20.91 -12.10
N LEU A 146 -9.97 -20.18 -13.05
CA LEU A 146 -10.33 -18.82 -13.43
C LEU A 146 -11.78 -18.70 -13.91
N PRO A 147 -12.39 -17.49 -13.89
CA PRO A 147 -13.63 -17.24 -14.61
C PRO A 147 -13.47 -17.47 -16.11
N ASN A 148 -14.54 -17.95 -16.76
CA ASN A 148 -14.58 -18.24 -18.20
C ASN A 148 -15.76 -17.52 -18.87
N GLY A 149 -15.57 -17.02 -20.09
CA GLY A 149 -16.58 -16.27 -20.85
C GLY A 149 -17.70 -17.15 -21.44
N ASN A 150 -17.47 -18.46 -21.57
CA ASN A 150 -18.50 -19.40 -21.99
C ASN A 150 -19.36 -19.82 -20.78
N SER A 151 -20.66 -19.51 -20.82
CA SER A 151 -21.59 -19.70 -19.70
C SER A 151 -21.71 -21.15 -19.21
N ASN A 152 -21.70 -22.13 -20.11
CA ASN A 152 -21.74 -23.56 -19.77
C ASN A 152 -20.44 -24.00 -19.09
N THR A 153 -19.30 -23.55 -19.62
CA THR A 153 -17.97 -23.80 -19.05
C THR A 153 -17.85 -23.17 -17.66
N GLN A 154 -18.35 -21.94 -17.49
CA GLN A 154 -18.40 -21.23 -16.20
C GLN A 154 -19.32 -21.90 -15.17
N ALA A 155 -20.41 -22.54 -15.60
CA ALA A 155 -21.25 -23.37 -14.73
C ALA A 155 -20.49 -24.62 -14.25
N ASN A 156 -19.81 -25.32 -15.17
CA ASN A 156 -18.98 -26.49 -14.85
C ASN A 156 -17.80 -26.12 -13.94
N ILE A 157 -17.16 -24.95 -14.15
CA ILE A 157 -16.08 -24.42 -13.31
C ILE A 157 -16.55 -24.23 -11.87
N LYS A 158 -17.75 -23.68 -11.64
CA LYS A 158 -18.32 -23.54 -10.28
C LYS A 158 -18.47 -24.89 -9.57
N ILE A 159 -18.93 -25.92 -10.28
CA ILE A 159 -19.12 -27.28 -9.74
C ILE A 159 -17.76 -27.93 -9.41
N PHE A 160 -16.73 -27.73 -10.23
CA PHE A 160 -15.39 -28.26 -9.98
C PHE A 160 -14.66 -27.50 -8.86
N ASN A 161 -14.67 -26.16 -8.89
CA ASN A 161 -14.01 -25.33 -7.87
C ASN A 161 -14.52 -25.64 -6.45
N ALA A 162 -15.82 -25.93 -6.29
CA ALA A 162 -16.42 -26.33 -5.02
C ALA A 162 -15.85 -27.65 -4.44
N GLN A 163 -15.26 -28.52 -5.26
CA GLN A 163 -14.68 -29.79 -4.82
C GLN A 163 -13.23 -29.61 -4.28
N ILE A 164 -12.50 -28.62 -4.80
CA ILE A 164 -11.06 -28.44 -4.57
C ILE A 164 -10.69 -28.23 -3.07
N PRO A 165 -11.44 -27.43 -2.28
CA PRO A 165 -11.19 -27.34 -0.84
C PRO A 165 -11.26 -28.69 -0.11
N GLY A 166 -12.16 -29.60 -0.54
CA GLY A 166 -12.26 -30.96 0.00
C GLY A 166 -11.08 -31.86 -0.42
N VAL A 167 -10.64 -31.74 -1.67
CA VAL A 167 -9.44 -32.43 -2.20
C VAL A 167 -8.19 -32.05 -1.41
N VAL A 168 -8.03 -30.77 -1.08
CA VAL A 168 -6.90 -30.27 -0.28
C VAL A 168 -7.02 -30.64 1.20
N THR A 169 -8.17 -30.39 1.83
CA THR A 169 -8.38 -30.62 3.28
C THR A 169 -8.20 -32.09 3.66
N SER A 170 -8.68 -33.02 2.84
CA SER A 170 -8.50 -34.46 3.06
C SER A 170 -7.01 -34.86 3.07
N ARG A 171 -6.19 -34.23 2.24
CA ARG A 171 -4.75 -34.52 2.12
C ARG A 171 -3.90 -33.81 3.16
N GLN A 172 -4.27 -32.59 3.56
CA GLN A 172 -3.72 -31.94 4.75
C GLN A 172 -3.95 -32.76 6.02
N ARG A 173 -5.16 -33.32 6.21
CA ARG A 173 -5.47 -34.26 7.31
C ARG A 173 -4.65 -35.56 7.25
N ALA A 174 -4.22 -35.98 6.06
CA ALA A 174 -3.28 -37.08 5.85
C ALA A 174 -1.79 -36.66 5.94
N GLY A 175 -1.48 -35.47 6.49
CA GLY A 175 -0.12 -34.98 6.71
C GLY A 175 0.63 -34.54 5.44
N LYS A 176 -0.07 -34.37 4.30
CA LYS A 176 0.56 -33.94 3.03
C LYS A 176 0.72 -32.41 2.97
N LYS A 177 1.86 -31.96 2.47
CA LYS A 177 2.20 -30.54 2.24
C LYS A 177 1.44 -29.95 1.04
N ILE A 178 0.12 -29.79 1.16
CA ILE A 178 -0.72 -29.20 0.10
C ILE A 178 -1.51 -27.98 0.58
N THR A 179 -1.61 -26.96 -0.26
CA THR A 179 -2.54 -25.83 -0.12
C THR A 179 -3.15 -25.49 -1.49
N TYR A 180 -4.11 -24.59 -1.55
CA TYR A 180 -4.55 -24.00 -2.82
C TYR A 180 -4.57 -22.48 -2.81
N VAL A 181 -4.65 -21.90 -4.01
CA VAL A 181 -4.89 -20.47 -4.27
C VAL A 181 -6.20 -20.28 -5.04
N ASP A 182 -6.88 -19.15 -4.85
CA ASP A 182 -8.22 -18.94 -5.41
C ASP A 182 -8.26 -17.97 -6.59
N PHE A 183 -8.21 -18.52 -7.81
CA PHE A 183 -8.41 -17.81 -9.07
C PHE A 183 -9.90 -17.57 -9.41
N SER A 184 -10.84 -18.03 -8.58
CA SER A 184 -12.29 -17.70 -8.70
C SER A 184 -12.77 -16.60 -7.75
N SER A 185 -11.83 -15.99 -7.02
CA SER A 185 -12.07 -14.78 -6.23
C SER A 185 -12.35 -13.55 -7.11
N SER A 186 -12.97 -12.51 -6.54
CA SER A 186 -13.32 -11.26 -7.24
C SER A 186 -12.14 -10.44 -7.77
N TYR A 187 -10.90 -10.80 -7.41
CA TYR A 187 -9.68 -10.24 -7.98
C TYR A 187 -9.49 -10.63 -9.46
N PHE A 188 -10.12 -11.73 -9.92
CA PHE A 188 -10.20 -12.12 -11.32
C PHE A 188 -11.60 -11.86 -11.90
N SER A 189 -11.62 -11.22 -13.06
CA SER A 189 -12.81 -10.82 -13.80
C SER A 189 -12.77 -11.33 -15.25
N LEU A 190 -13.84 -11.16 -16.02
CA LEU A 190 -13.80 -11.44 -17.46
C LEU A 190 -12.92 -10.45 -18.27
N ALA A 191 -12.49 -9.32 -17.69
CA ALA A 191 -11.50 -8.43 -18.31
C ALA A 191 -10.06 -8.96 -18.18
N ASP A 192 -9.81 -9.88 -17.24
CA ASP A 192 -8.54 -10.58 -17.08
C ASP A 192 -8.39 -11.76 -18.06
N ILE A 193 -9.43 -12.05 -18.83
CA ILE A 193 -9.54 -13.16 -19.79
C ILE A 193 -9.56 -12.60 -21.22
N GLY A 194 -8.85 -13.27 -22.13
CA GLY A 194 -8.77 -12.90 -23.54
C GLY A 194 -10.07 -13.13 -24.31
N SER A 195 -10.08 -12.73 -25.58
CA SER A 195 -11.25 -12.80 -26.47
C SER A 195 -11.71 -14.22 -26.83
N ASP A 196 -10.92 -15.26 -26.52
CA ASP A 196 -11.36 -16.67 -26.58
C ASP A 196 -12.16 -17.12 -25.34
N GLY A 197 -12.32 -16.24 -24.35
CA GLY A 197 -13.08 -16.48 -23.13
C GLY A 197 -12.45 -17.49 -22.18
N THR A 198 -11.22 -17.96 -22.42
CA THR A 198 -10.62 -19.08 -21.68
C THR A 198 -9.21 -18.81 -21.16
N HIS A 199 -8.34 -18.18 -21.95
CA HIS A 199 -6.96 -17.91 -21.53
C HIS A 199 -6.79 -16.48 -21.00
N PRO A 200 -5.97 -16.24 -19.97
CA PRO A 200 -5.73 -14.89 -19.47
C PRO A 200 -5.15 -13.91 -20.49
N THR A 201 -5.42 -12.63 -20.28
CA THR A 201 -4.62 -11.54 -20.86
C THR A 201 -3.24 -11.49 -20.19
N SER A 202 -2.27 -10.76 -20.75
CA SER A 202 -0.98 -10.54 -20.09
C SER A 202 -1.11 -9.87 -18.70
N ALA A 203 -2.19 -9.13 -18.44
CA ALA A 203 -2.52 -8.62 -17.11
C ALA A 203 -3.08 -9.72 -16.18
N GLY A 204 -4.00 -10.56 -16.67
CA GLY A 204 -4.50 -11.72 -15.92
C GLY A 204 -3.40 -12.72 -15.55
N TYR A 205 -2.40 -12.92 -16.42
CA TYR A 205 -1.22 -13.73 -16.12
C TYR A 205 -0.30 -13.10 -15.05
N ALA A 206 -0.20 -11.77 -14.98
CA ALA A 206 0.51 -11.10 -13.89
C ALA A 206 -0.21 -11.32 -12.55
N LYS A 207 -1.53 -11.12 -12.51
CA LYS A 207 -2.38 -11.46 -11.34
C LYS A 207 -2.22 -12.91 -10.89
N MET A 208 -2.16 -13.87 -11.83
CA MET A 208 -1.88 -15.27 -11.50
C MET A 208 -0.51 -15.46 -10.85
N ALA A 209 0.53 -14.75 -11.30
CA ALA A 209 1.87 -14.85 -10.72
C ALA A 209 1.90 -14.37 -9.26
N GLU A 210 1.28 -13.23 -8.98
CA GLU A 210 1.15 -12.68 -7.62
C GLU A 210 0.41 -13.65 -6.69
N VAL A 211 -0.73 -14.18 -7.14
CA VAL A 211 -1.55 -15.11 -6.35
C VAL A 211 -0.87 -16.49 -6.19
N TRP A 212 -0.08 -16.96 -7.16
CA TRP A 212 0.80 -18.12 -6.95
C TRP A 212 1.86 -17.85 -5.88
N TYR A 213 2.49 -16.68 -5.89
CA TYR A 213 3.48 -16.29 -4.88
C TYR A 213 2.87 -16.27 -3.47
N GLN A 214 1.62 -15.81 -3.31
CA GLN A 214 0.87 -15.94 -2.05
C GLN A 214 0.76 -17.42 -1.60
N GLY A 215 0.41 -18.34 -2.51
CA GLY A 215 0.35 -19.77 -2.21
C GLY A 215 1.69 -20.38 -1.75
N ILE A 216 2.79 -19.92 -2.33
CA ILE A 216 4.15 -20.32 -1.92
C ILE A 216 4.50 -19.73 -0.53
N GLN A 217 4.10 -18.49 -0.24
CA GLN A 217 4.26 -17.91 1.09
C GLN A 217 3.43 -18.62 2.17
N VAL A 218 2.24 -19.14 1.83
CA VAL A 218 1.44 -20.01 2.73
C VAL A 218 2.09 -21.37 2.97
N ALA A 219 2.87 -21.90 2.03
CA ALA A 219 3.72 -23.06 2.27
C ALA A 219 4.97 -22.71 3.11
N ASN A 220 5.54 -21.52 2.91
CA ASN A 220 6.67 -21.01 3.67
C ASN A 220 6.35 -20.85 5.17
N SER A 221 5.23 -20.19 5.51
CA SER A 221 4.83 -19.97 6.91
C SER A 221 4.53 -21.26 7.69
N ARG A 222 4.28 -22.36 6.97
CA ARG A 222 4.09 -23.71 7.52
C ARG A 222 5.39 -24.55 7.54
N ASN A 223 6.53 -23.95 7.17
CA ASN A 223 7.84 -24.62 7.01
C ASN A 223 7.81 -25.83 6.06
N TRP A 224 6.99 -25.77 5.00
CA TRP A 224 6.84 -26.89 4.05
C TRP A 224 7.93 -26.91 2.96
N LEU A 225 8.54 -25.77 2.64
CA LEU A 225 9.56 -25.68 1.60
C LEU A 225 10.91 -26.24 2.10
N THR A 226 11.42 -27.24 1.41
CA THR A 226 12.66 -27.98 1.73
C THR A 226 13.46 -28.21 0.45
N ALA A 227 14.79 -28.26 0.51
CA ALA A 227 15.65 -28.37 -0.68
C ALA A 227 15.30 -29.59 -1.57
N PRO A 228 15.45 -29.49 -2.90
CA PRO A 228 15.14 -30.59 -3.81
C PRO A 228 16.17 -31.71 -3.69
N ALA A 229 15.77 -32.93 -4.02
CA ALA A 229 16.70 -34.06 -4.07
C ALA A 229 17.68 -33.89 -5.24
N THR A 230 18.96 -34.22 -5.04
CA THR A 230 19.95 -34.25 -6.12
C THR A 230 19.58 -35.31 -7.15
N VAL A 231 19.38 -34.91 -8.41
CA VAL A 231 19.04 -35.82 -9.52
C VAL A 231 20.14 -35.73 -10.58
N SER A 232 20.67 -36.88 -11.01
CA SER A 232 21.67 -36.94 -12.07
C SER A 232 21.08 -36.44 -13.39
N GLY A 233 21.68 -35.38 -13.95
CA GLY A 233 21.25 -34.76 -15.21
C GLY A 233 20.35 -33.53 -15.07
N VAL A 234 19.90 -33.19 -13.85
CA VAL A 234 19.15 -31.94 -13.58
C VAL A 234 20.10 -30.91 -12.96
N SER A 235 20.41 -29.85 -13.71
CA SER A 235 21.31 -28.79 -13.26
C SER A 235 20.55 -27.71 -12.49
N ASP A 236 20.55 -27.77 -11.16
CA ASP A 236 20.15 -26.62 -10.34
C ASP A 236 21.20 -25.48 -10.40
N SER A 237 22.41 -25.74 -10.92
CA SER A 237 23.50 -24.76 -11.06
C SER A 237 23.21 -23.64 -12.06
N ASP A 238 22.41 -23.90 -13.09
CA ASP A 238 22.06 -22.90 -14.11
C ASP A 238 20.92 -21.95 -13.67
N ALA A 239 20.40 -22.12 -12.45
CA ALA A 239 19.45 -21.22 -11.80
C ALA A 239 19.94 -19.76 -11.67
N SER A 240 21.26 -19.53 -11.78
CA SER A 240 21.90 -18.20 -11.79
C SER A 240 22.42 -17.76 -13.17
N SER A 241 21.94 -18.36 -14.27
CA SER A 241 22.35 -18.05 -15.65
C SER A 241 22.08 -16.61 -16.11
N GLY A 242 21.33 -15.83 -15.31
CA GLY A 242 21.45 -14.37 -15.26
C GLY A 242 22.82 -13.90 -14.75
N THR A 243 23.90 -14.30 -15.43
CA THR A 243 25.28 -13.90 -15.12
C THR A 243 25.46 -12.44 -15.48
N VAL A 244 25.22 -11.57 -14.49
CA VAL A 244 25.64 -10.17 -14.56
C VAL A 244 27.16 -10.16 -14.74
N ARG A 245 27.61 -9.86 -15.96
CA ARG A 245 29.02 -9.54 -16.22
C ARG A 245 29.33 -8.19 -15.58
N VAL A 246 29.55 -8.21 -14.27
CA VAL A 246 30.05 -7.07 -13.50
C VAL A 246 31.46 -6.78 -13.97
N TRP A 247 31.58 -5.93 -15.00
CA TRP A 247 32.76 -5.10 -15.17
C TRP A 247 32.96 -4.34 -13.86
N ALA A 248 34.13 -4.46 -13.25
CA ALA A 248 34.31 -4.18 -11.83
C ALA A 248 34.05 -2.70 -11.48
N GLN A 249 32.85 -2.41 -10.96
CA GLN A 249 32.49 -1.16 -10.32
C GLN A 249 32.35 -1.41 -8.81
N LEU A 250 32.96 -0.56 -8.00
CA LEU A 250 33.34 -0.92 -6.63
C LEU A 250 32.14 -1.05 -5.67
N ALA A 251 31.93 -2.27 -5.17
CA ALA A 251 31.39 -2.68 -3.85
C ALA A 251 30.07 -2.11 -3.28
N GLY A 252 29.57 -0.95 -3.70
CA GLY A 252 28.50 -0.21 -3.02
C GLY A 252 27.06 -0.48 -3.48
N PHE A 253 26.85 -1.34 -4.48
CA PHE A 253 25.56 -1.46 -5.19
C PHE A 253 24.74 -2.73 -4.85
N ALA A 254 25.02 -3.38 -3.72
CA ALA A 254 24.33 -4.61 -3.30
C ALA A 254 23.00 -4.32 -2.57
N GLY A 255 21.90 -4.09 -3.32
CA GLY A 255 20.57 -4.00 -2.69
C GLY A 255 19.40 -3.70 -3.64
N PHE A 256 19.60 -2.77 -4.56
CA PHE A 256 18.58 -2.25 -5.49
C PHE A 256 18.40 -3.13 -6.73
N LYS A 257 17.20 -3.11 -7.35
CA LYS A 257 16.95 -3.70 -8.68
C LYS A 257 16.42 -2.64 -9.64
N ASN A 258 16.88 -2.65 -10.89
CA ASN A 258 16.40 -1.77 -11.97
C ASN A 258 15.24 -2.45 -12.74
N PRO A 259 14.00 -1.90 -12.71
CA PRO A 259 12.82 -2.46 -13.36
C PRO A 259 12.62 -1.86 -14.77
N SER A 260 13.61 -2.10 -15.64
CA SER A 260 13.67 -1.70 -17.06
C SER A 260 13.55 -0.20 -17.40
N THR A 261 14.17 0.16 -18.53
CA THR A 261 14.20 1.52 -19.07
C THR A 261 13.00 1.75 -20.02
N VAL A 262 12.35 2.91 -19.92
CA VAL A 262 11.22 3.34 -20.78
C VAL A 262 11.63 4.56 -21.62
N ASN A 263 11.06 4.70 -22.83
CA ASN A 263 11.32 5.83 -23.75
C ASN A 263 9.99 6.39 -24.29
N PHE A 264 9.85 7.72 -24.26
CA PHE A 264 8.70 8.48 -24.79
C PHE A 264 9.08 9.49 -25.90
N ASN A 265 10.30 9.42 -26.43
CA ASN A 265 10.86 10.30 -27.47
C ASN A 265 10.85 11.80 -27.14
N ASN A 266 10.86 12.14 -25.84
CA ASN A 266 10.99 13.53 -25.38
C ASN A 266 12.46 13.99 -25.45
N PRO A 267 12.72 15.27 -25.81
CA PRO A 267 14.06 15.72 -26.19
C PRO A 267 15.00 16.14 -25.04
N LEU A 268 14.50 16.43 -23.83
CA LEU A 268 15.27 17.05 -22.75
C LEU A 268 14.95 16.43 -21.37
N PRO A 269 15.94 15.91 -20.60
CA PRO A 269 15.71 15.33 -19.28
C PRO A 269 15.03 16.28 -18.30
N GLU A 270 15.41 17.56 -18.35
CA GLU A 270 15.00 18.56 -17.38
C GLU A 270 13.56 19.10 -17.58
N GLY A 271 12.78 18.42 -18.44
CA GLY A 271 11.33 18.57 -18.56
C GLY A 271 10.52 17.41 -18.01
N VAL A 272 11.16 16.42 -17.39
CA VAL A 272 10.49 15.33 -16.67
C VAL A 272 10.08 15.79 -15.27
N PHE A 273 8.82 15.51 -14.93
CA PHE A 273 8.22 15.68 -13.61
C PHE A 273 7.51 14.38 -13.21
N TRP A 274 7.33 14.18 -11.91
CA TRP A 274 6.49 13.14 -11.33
C TRP A 274 5.34 13.84 -10.61
N ALA A 275 4.12 13.35 -10.81
CA ALA A 275 2.90 13.95 -10.26
C ALA A 275 1.75 12.93 -10.28
N ASP A 276 0.93 12.84 -9.24
CA ASP A 276 -0.31 12.06 -9.29
C ASP A 276 -1.35 12.85 -10.12
N VAL A 277 -1.38 12.60 -11.43
CA VAL A 277 -2.30 13.29 -12.35
C VAL A 277 -3.68 12.67 -12.26
N ASN A 278 -3.74 11.35 -12.11
CA ASN A 278 -4.98 10.58 -12.21
C ASN A 278 -5.75 10.43 -10.88
N GLY A 279 -5.08 10.63 -9.74
CA GLY A 279 -5.64 10.63 -8.38
C GLY A 279 -5.70 9.24 -7.72
N ASP A 280 -4.77 8.33 -8.03
CA ASP A 280 -4.74 6.96 -7.48
C ASP A 280 -3.77 6.76 -6.30
N GLY A 281 -2.83 7.67 -6.08
CA GLY A 281 -1.77 7.60 -5.08
C GLY A 281 -0.39 7.17 -5.61
N ILE A 282 -0.20 7.11 -6.93
CA ILE A 282 1.05 6.73 -7.60
C ILE A 282 1.44 7.83 -8.60
N ASP A 283 2.64 8.39 -8.48
CA ASP A 283 3.08 9.46 -9.38
C ASP A 283 3.21 8.97 -10.83
N ASP A 284 2.50 9.65 -11.73
CA ASP A 284 2.53 9.48 -13.18
C ASP A 284 3.76 10.16 -13.80
N TYR A 285 4.20 9.68 -14.97
CA TYR A 285 5.23 10.37 -15.75
C TYR A 285 4.62 11.60 -16.44
N VAL A 286 5.14 12.78 -16.13
CA VAL A 286 4.75 14.04 -16.78
C VAL A 286 5.94 14.66 -17.51
N TYR A 287 5.70 15.16 -18.72
CA TYR A 287 6.67 15.90 -19.51
C TYR A 287 6.17 17.30 -19.86
N VAL A 288 7.04 18.31 -19.72
CA VAL A 288 6.73 19.71 -20.00
C VAL A 288 7.77 20.31 -20.95
N GLY A 289 7.30 21.01 -21.98
CA GLY A 289 8.17 21.79 -22.88
C GLY A 289 8.94 22.92 -22.19
N SER A 290 9.81 23.61 -22.93
CA SER A 290 10.59 24.77 -22.42
C SER A 290 9.72 25.89 -21.84
N ASN A 291 8.50 26.02 -22.35
CA ASN A 291 7.34 26.58 -21.66
C ASN A 291 6.20 25.54 -21.75
N SER A 292 5.35 25.47 -20.74
CA SER A 292 4.20 24.57 -20.69
C SER A 292 3.19 24.81 -21.82
N ASN A 293 3.14 26.01 -22.39
CA ASN A 293 2.26 26.34 -23.52
C ASN A 293 2.60 25.63 -24.84
N TYR A 294 3.74 24.94 -24.92
CA TYR A 294 4.06 24.05 -26.05
C TYR A 294 3.41 22.66 -25.90
N GLY A 295 2.81 22.35 -24.75
CA GLY A 295 2.07 21.12 -24.46
C GLY A 295 2.56 20.39 -23.21
N LEU A 296 1.68 19.52 -22.71
CA LEU A 296 1.98 18.54 -21.66
C LEU A 296 1.96 17.13 -22.25
N GLY A 297 2.91 16.30 -21.82
CA GLY A 297 2.90 14.86 -22.02
C GLY A 297 2.60 14.14 -20.72
N VAL A 298 1.76 13.11 -20.73
CA VAL A 298 1.43 12.30 -19.56
C VAL A 298 1.38 10.81 -19.95
N ALA A 299 2.06 9.96 -19.19
CA ALA A 299 1.89 8.50 -19.22
C ALA A 299 1.61 8.01 -17.80
N LEU A 300 0.49 7.32 -17.60
CA LEU A 300 0.09 6.91 -16.25
C LEU A 300 1.03 5.84 -15.71
N SER A 301 1.31 5.87 -14.41
CA SER A 301 1.98 4.77 -13.74
C SER A 301 1.03 3.56 -13.65
N LEU A 302 1.58 2.35 -13.82
CA LEU A 302 0.84 1.09 -13.63
C LEU A 302 1.40 0.30 -12.45
N GLY A 303 2.10 0.98 -11.53
CA GLY A 303 2.82 0.40 -10.41
C GLY A 303 4.03 -0.45 -10.84
N ALA A 304 4.86 -0.84 -9.87
CA ALA A 304 6.05 -1.67 -10.05
C ALA A 304 7.02 -1.22 -11.17
N GLY A 305 7.04 0.09 -11.49
CA GLY A 305 7.86 0.63 -12.58
C GLY A 305 7.30 0.39 -13.99
N LYS A 306 6.02 0.02 -14.14
CA LYS A 306 5.36 0.00 -15.46
C LYS A 306 4.71 1.36 -15.73
N MET A 307 4.62 1.72 -17.01
CA MET A 307 3.96 2.94 -17.49
C MET A 307 2.98 2.56 -18.60
N GLY A 308 1.85 3.26 -18.66
CA GLY A 308 0.83 3.10 -19.70
C GLY A 308 1.12 3.93 -20.96
N ASP A 309 0.11 4.00 -21.85
CA ASP A 309 0.21 4.72 -23.10
C ASP A 309 0.39 6.24 -22.89
N TYR A 310 1.42 6.80 -23.51
CA TYR A 310 1.73 8.23 -23.47
C TYR A 310 0.77 9.05 -24.32
N LEU A 311 0.23 10.13 -23.74
CA LEU A 311 -0.59 11.14 -24.41
C LEU A 311 0.13 12.48 -24.36
N TYR A 312 0.23 13.18 -25.49
CA TYR A 312 0.72 14.57 -25.56
C TYR A 312 -0.39 15.49 -26.07
N TYR A 313 -0.67 16.57 -25.34
CA TYR A 313 -1.78 17.47 -25.62
C TYR A 313 -1.43 18.95 -25.46
N THR A 314 -2.18 19.82 -26.12
CA THR A 314 -2.02 21.28 -26.03
C THR A 314 -2.49 21.78 -24.67
N PHE A 315 -1.62 22.51 -23.99
CA PHE A 315 -1.86 23.07 -22.67
C PHE A 315 -1.75 24.60 -22.73
N SER A 316 -2.66 25.32 -22.06
CA SER A 316 -2.85 26.76 -22.25
C SER A 316 -2.41 27.67 -21.09
N PRO A 317 -2.26 27.21 -19.83
CA PRO A 317 -1.46 27.93 -18.84
C PRO A 317 0.00 28.06 -19.32
N SER A 318 0.46 29.30 -19.46
CA SER A 318 1.84 29.60 -19.87
C SER A 318 2.75 29.73 -18.66
N CYS A 319 3.74 28.84 -18.55
CA CYS A 319 4.77 28.89 -17.53
C CYS A 319 6.11 28.47 -18.13
N ASN A 320 7.15 29.28 -17.90
CA ASN A 320 8.51 28.89 -18.27
C ASN A 320 8.96 27.74 -17.37
N ARG A 321 9.50 26.68 -17.96
CA ARG A 321 9.78 25.39 -17.30
C ARG A 321 10.47 25.45 -15.91
N PRO A 322 11.45 26.35 -15.63
CA PRO A 322 12.04 26.47 -14.29
C PRO A 322 11.06 26.84 -13.17
N GLY A 323 9.91 27.46 -13.51
CA GLY A 323 8.84 27.82 -12.58
C GLY A 323 7.77 26.75 -12.41
N VAL A 324 7.73 25.72 -13.25
CA VAL A 324 6.70 24.67 -13.17
C VAL A 324 6.88 23.84 -11.91
N ARG A 325 5.80 23.62 -11.18
CA ARG A 325 5.67 22.69 -10.06
C ARG A 325 4.39 21.89 -10.26
N PHE A 326 4.42 20.62 -9.88
CA PHE A 326 3.22 19.83 -9.63
C PHE A 326 3.16 19.55 -8.13
N ALA A 327 1.99 19.77 -7.53
CA ALA A 327 1.76 19.59 -6.10
C ALA A 327 0.26 19.71 -5.80
N ASP A 328 -0.30 18.82 -4.98
CA ASP A 328 -1.66 18.96 -4.46
C ASP A 328 -1.75 20.21 -3.56
N MET A 329 -2.44 21.26 -4.04
CA MET A 329 -2.66 22.49 -3.29
C MET A 329 -4.05 22.53 -2.63
N THR A 330 -4.92 21.56 -2.94
CA THR A 330 -6.32 21.53 -2.47
C THR A 330 -6.59 20.45 -1.43
N GLY A 331 -5.77 19.41 -1.39
CA GLY A 331 -5.91 18.20 -0.59
C GLY A 331 -6.83 17.15 -1.21
N ASP A 332 -7.19 17.28 -2.50
CA ASP A 332 -8.12 16.37 -3.16
C ASP A 332 -7.51 15.03 -3.62
N GLY A 333 -6.19 14.90 -3.48
CA GLY A 333 -5.42 13.72 -3.85
C GLY A 333 -4.93 13.74 -5.31
N ARG A 334 -4.99 14.89 -5.99
CA ARG A 334 -4.41 15.10 -7.32
C ARG A 334 -3.36 16.21 -7.25
N ASP A 335 -2.27 16.07 -8.00
CA ASP A 335 -1.29 17.15 -8.08
C ASP A 335 -1.73 18.24 -9.05
N ASP A 336 -1.83 19.47 -8.53
CA ASP A 336 -2.20 20.67 -9.27
C ASP A 336 -1.01 21.22 -10.07
N PHE A 337 -1.29 21.92 -11.17
CA PHE A 337 -0.26 22.61 -11.93
C PHE A 337 -0.04 23.99 -11.36
N CYS A 338 1.19 24.28 -10.93
CA CYS A 338 1.58 25.56 -10.39
C CYS A 338 2.73 26.19 -11.17
N CYS A 339 2.60 27.49 -11.45
CA CYS A 339 3.65 28.34 -11.98
C CYS A 339 4.19 29.26 -10.89
N LEU A 340 5.43 29.02 -10.47
CA LEU A 340 6.21 29.86 -9.60
C LEU A 340 6.94 30.94 -10.42
N GLY A 341 6.57 32.20 -10.21
CA GLY A 341 7.17 33.36 -10.87
C GLY A 341 8.63 33.61 -10.48
N PRO A 342 9.38 34.41 -11.26
CA PRO A 342 10.79 34.73 -10.98
C PRO A 342 11.02 35.36 -9.59
N ASP A 343 10.01 36.10 -9.12
CA ASP A 343 9.92 36.78 -7.83
C ASP A 343 9.49 35.88 -6.66
N GLY A 344 9.10 34.62 -6.93
CA GLY A 344 8.54 33.70 -5.94
C GLY A 344 7.01 33.70 -5.81
N GLY A 345 6.27 34.55 -6.56
CA GLY A 345 4.81 34.50 -6.55
C GLY A 345 4.27 33.19 -7.15
N LEU A 346 3.25 32.59 -6.56
CA LEU A 346 2.70 31.29 -6.99
C LEU A 346 1.29 31.44 -7.58
N VAL A 347 1.13 31.00 -8.84
CA VAL A 347 -0.15 30.96 -9.56
C VAL A 347 -0.46 29.50 -9.90
N CYS A 348 -1.65 28.99 -9.60
CA CYS A 348 -1.98 27.57 -9.78
C CYS A 348 -3.30 27.31 -10.52
N TRP A 349 -3.45 26.09 -11.02
CA TRP A 349 -4.61 25.56 -11.71
C TRP A 349 -4.94 24.17 -11.14
N GLN A 350 -6.14 24.00 -10.59
CA GLN A 350 -6.59 22.76 -9.97
C GLN A 350 -6.71 21.64 -11.02
N ASN A 351 -6.21 20.47 -10.68
CA ASN A 351 -6.35 19.24 -11.45
C ASN A 351 -7.73 18.63 -11.20
N THR A 352 -8.65 18.73 -12.17
CA THR A 352 -9.98 18.11 -12.07
C THR A 352 -10.19 17.04 -13.14
N PRO A 353 -10.98 15.98 -12.91
CA PRO A 353 -11.11 14.85 -13.85
C PRO A 353 -11.42 15.26 -15.29
N GLY A 354 -10.61 14.75 -16.24
CA GLY A 354 -10.77 14.93 -17.68
C GLY A 354 -11.67 13.89 -18.34
N SER A 355 -11.85 13.99 -19.66
CA SER A 355 -12.47 12.93 -20.47
C SER A 355 -11.50 11.79 -20.83
N ASP A 356 -10.20 12.01 -20.63
CA ASP A 356 -9.14 11.00 -20.59
C ASP A 356 -8.36 11.22 -19.28
N THR A 357 -8.02 10.15 -18.58
CA THR A 357 -7.33 10.23 -17.26
C THR A 357 -5.94 10.82 -17.34
N ARG A 358 -5.32 10.88 -18.53
CA ARG A 358 -4.03 11.55 -18.79
C ARG A 358 -4.17 13.04 -19.14
N SER A 359 -5.38 13.52 -19.41
CA SER A 359 -5.66 14.89 -19.86
C SER A 359 -6.74 15.54 -18.97
N PRO A 360 -6.43 15.86 -17.71
CA PRO A 360 -7.36 16.51 -16.79
C PRO A 360 -7.77 17.93 -17.23
N ASN A 361 -8.85 18.41 -16.61
CA ASN A 361 -9.36 19.76 -16.73
C ASN A 361 -8.64 20.68 -15.72
N TRP A 362 -7.92 21.69 -16.22
CA TRP A 362 -7.09 22.59 -15.43
C TRP A 362 -7.80 23.90 -15.05
N VAL A 363 -8.34 23.98 -13.84
CA VAL A 363 -9.21 25.08 -13.38
C VAL A 363 -8.39 26.16 -12.68
N SER A 364 -8.32 27.37 -13.24
CA SER A 364 -7.50 28.48 -12.70
C SER A 364 -7.88 28.86 -11.27
N MET A 365 -7.00 28.57 -10.30
CA MET A 365 -7.07 29.08 -8.93
C MET A 365 -6.54 30.52 -8.82
N GLY A 366 -5.78 30.98 -9.81
CA GLY A 366 -5.13 32.29 -9.79
C GLY A 366 -3.92 32.33 -8.84
N THR A 367 -3.58 33.51 -8.33
CA THR A 367 -2.45 33.68 -7.40
C THR A 367 -2.79 33.14 -6.02
N VAL A 368 -2.41 31.90 -5.74
CA VAL A 368 -2.66 31.23 -4.45
C VAL A 368 -1.70 31.70 -3.35
N LYS A 369 -0.50 32.20 -3.70
CA LYS A 369 0.48 32.75 -2.75
C LYS A 369 1.23 33.94 -3.36
N SER A 370 1.23 35.07 -2.67
CA SER A 370 2.09 36.22 -3.02
C SER A 370 3.56 35.93 -2.67
N SER A 371 4.49 36.53 -3.41
CA SER A 371 5.92 36.49 -3.06
C SER A 371 6.16 36.97 -1.62
N GLU A 372 7.10 36.30 -0.94
CA GLU A 372 7.66 36.68 0.36
C GLU A 372 8.99 37.46 0.22
N GLY A 373 9.28 37.98 -0.99
CA GLY A 373 10.52 38.68 -1.32
C GLY A 373 11.69 37.79 -1.76
N TYR A 374 11.47 36.47 -1.89
CA TYR A 374 12.50 35.49 -2.24
C TYR A 374 12.34 34.97 -3.68
N PRO A 375 13.39 35.03 -4.52
CA PRO A 375 13.33 34.61 -5.92
C PRO A 375 13.08 33.11 -6.09
N GLN A 376 12.54 32.75 -7.26
CA GLN A 376 12.16 31.40 -7.69
C GLN A 376 13.14 30.27 -7.29
N ALA A 377 14.45 30.52 -7.37
CA ALA A 377 15.49 29.54 -7.08
C ALA A 377 15.53 29.08 -5.61
N GLN A 378 15.07 29.93 -4.68
CA GLN A 378 15.01 29.65 -3.23
C GLN A 378 13.70 28.99 -2.80
N VAL A 379 12.67 28.93 -3.65
CA VAL A 379 11.34 28.46 -3.27
C VAL A 379 11.10 27.00 -3.66
N ARG A 380 10.54 26.20 -2.75
CA ARG A 380 10.04 24.83 -3.00
C ARG A 380 8.58 24.73 -2.51
N LEU A 381 7.88 23.74 -3.02
CA LEU A 381 6.59 23.27 -2.48
C LEU A 381 6.81 21.86 -1.92
N ALA A 382 6.18 21.53 -0.80
CA ALA A 382 6.26 20.21 -0.15
C ALA A 382 5.22 20.07 0.98
N ASP A 383 4.70 18.87 1.23
CA ASP A 383 3.81 18.58 2.37
C ASP A 383 4.66 18.33 3.62
N ILE A 384 4.92 19.39 4.40
CA ILE A 384 5.85 19.35 5.53
C ILE A 384 5.18 18.90 6.82
N ASP A 385 3.88 19.16 6.97
CA ASP A 385 3.12 18.79 8.14
C ASP A 385 2.45 17.41 8.00
N GLY A 386 2.12 16.99 6.78
CA GLY A 386 1.49 15.71 6.45
C GLY A 386 -0.03 15.78 6.40
N ASP A 387 -0.60 16.98 6.23
CA ASP A 387 -2.06 17.16 6.19
C ASP A 387 -2.70 16.78 4.84
N GLY A 388 -1.88 16.53 3.82
CA GLY A 388 -2.27 16.19 2.45
C GLY A 388 -2.02 17.28 1.42
N ARG A 389 -1.43 18.42 1.78
CA ARG A 389 -1.30 19.62 0.95
C ARG A 389 0.12 20.15 0.92
N ALA A 390 0.53 20.72 -0.20
CA ALA A 390 1.85 21.33 -0.31
C ALA A 390 1.91 22.73 0.32
N ASP A 391 2.88 22.89 1.21
CA ASP A 391 3.27 24.15 1.85
C ASP A 391 4.23 24.96 0.98
N TYR A 392 4.29 26.27 1.21
CA TYR A 392 5.20 27.19 0.52
C TYR A 392 6.47 27.38 1.36
N LEU A 393 7.65 27.02 0.81
CA LEU A 393 8.91 26.97 1.56
C LEU A 393 10.02 27.79 0.91
N VAL A 394 10.83 28.44 1.74
CA VAL A 394 11.93 29.33 1.33
C VAL A 394 13.25 28.87 1.95
N PHE A 395 14.23 28.57 1.11
CA PHE A 395 15.62 28.36 1.50
C PHE A 395 16.35 29.71 1.57
N ASP A 396 16.44 30.30 2.76
CA ASP A 396 17.22 31.53 2.95
C ASP A 396 18.72 31.21 3.10
N ALA A 397 19.46 31.46 2.02
CA ALA A 397 20.91 31.28 1.98
C ALA A 397 21.70 32.33 2.78
N THR A 398 21.05 33.39 3.30
CA THR A 398 21.71 34.42 4.12
C THR A 398 21.74 34.05 5.60
N THR A 399 20.67 33.42 6.11
CA THR A 399 20.62 32.88 7.49
C THR A 399 20.89 31.38 7.58
N SER A 400 21.02 30.68 6.44
CA SER A 400 21.11 29.22 6.34
C SER A 400 19.93 28.48 6.97
N ASN A 401 18.72 29.02 6.80
CA ASN A 401 17.48 28.46 7.33
C ASN A 401 16.50 28.09 6.22
N ILE A 402 15.50 27.28 6.57
CA ILE A 402 14.27 27.14 5.79
C ILE A 402 13.13 27.78 6.57
N TYR A 403 12.42 28.70 5.93
CA TYR A 403 11.15 29.28 6.41
C TYR A 403 9.99 28.65 5.65
N GLY A 404 8.83 28.51 6.28
CA GLY A 404 7.66 27.91 5.65
C GLY A 404 6.36 28.64 5.97
N TRP A 405 5.37 28.43 5.12
CA TRP A 405 4.01 28.88 5.30
C TRP A 405 3.10 27.69 4.98
N ARG A 406 2.31 27.26 5.97
CA ARG A 406 1.37 26.16 5.86
C ARG A 406 0.17 26.53 4.99
N ASN A 407 -0.23 25.63 4.11
CA ASN A 407 -1.47 25.76 3.33
C ASN A 407 -2.71 25.73 4.25
N GLY A 408 -3.57 26.75 4.12
CA GLY A 408 -4.79 26.94 4.91
C GLY A 408 -6.09 26.71 4.14
N ALA A 409 -6.12 25.85 3.12
CA ALA A 409 -7.38 25.42 2.51
C ALA A 409 -8.31 24.75 3.55
N THR A 410 -9.62 25.00 3.43
CA THR A 410 -10.67 24.51 4.38
C THR A 410 -11.60 23.47 3.77
N SER A 411 -11.26 23.00 2.57
CA SER A 411 -11.95 22.00 1.76
C SER A 411 -11.07 21.71 0.54
N ASN A 412 -11.53 20.85 -0.38
CA ASN A 412 -10.86 20.49 -1.64
C ASN A 412 -10.89 21.64 -2.66
N THR A 413 -10.29 22.78 -2.30
CA THR A 413 -10.30 24.06 -3.04
C THR A 413 -8.99 24.83 -2.82
N ALA A 414 -8.80 25.93 -3.55
CA ALA A 414 -7.64 26.80 -3.44
C ALA A 414 -7.32 27.25 -1.99
N PRO A 415 -6.03 27.47 -1.62
CA PRO A 415 -5.62 27.95 -0.30
C PRO A 415 -6.34 29.22 0.14
N ALA A 416 -7.16 29.12 1.20
CA ALA A 416 -7.96 30.23 1.71
C ALA A 416 -7.15 31.21 2.57
N TYR A 417 -6.11 30.72 3.24
CA TYR A 417 -5.13 31.50 4.01
C TYR A 417 -3.81 30.73 4.11
N TRP A 418 -2.80 31.34 4.74
CA TRP A 418 -1.47 30.76 4.95
C TRP A 418 -1.00 31.01 6.39
N VAL A 419 -0.40 30.01 7.04
CA VAL A 419 0.05 30.10 8.45
C VAL A 419 1.58 29.98 8.55
N ALA A 420 2.26 30.96 9.12
CA ALA A 420 3.73 30.97 9.17
C ALA A 420 4.30 29.84 10.05
N ILE A 421 5.15 29.01 9.45
CA ILE A 421 6.00 28.00 10.10
C ILE A 421 7.36 28.66 10.36
N ASN A 422 7.45 29.36 11.50
CA ASN A 422 8.52 30.33 11.80
C ASN A 422 9.97 29.79 11.79
N SER A 423 10.17 28.47 11.74
CA SER A 423 11.45 27.81 11.43
C SER A 423 11.17 26.38 10.98
N VAL A 424 11.37 26.06 9.70
CA VAL A 424 11.25 24.70 9.15
C VAL A 424 12.55 23.93 9.32
N PHE A 425 13.70 24.55 9.05
CA PHE A 425 15.03 24.00 9.30
C PHE A 425 15.95 25.15 9.73
N SER A 426 16.89 24.92 10.65
CA SER A 426 17.90 25.90 11.02
C SER A 426 19.33 25.34 10.93
N GLY A 427 20.27 26.16 10.46
CA GLY A 427 21.67 25.75 10.30
C GLY A 427 21.90 24.72 9.18
N LEU A 428 21.32 24.96 8.00
CA LEU A 428 21.55 24.14 6.80
C LEU A 428 23.05 23.97 6.50
N PRO A 429 23.50 22.75 6.12
CA PRO A 429 24.80 22.54 5.53
C PRO A 429 25.07 23.46 4.33
N ALA A 430 26.31 23.96 4.21
CA ALA A 430 26.72 24.88 3.16
C ALA A 430 26.75 24.21 1.78
N HIS A 431 25.60 24.20 1.10
CA HIS A 431 25.34 23.43 -0.12
C HIS A 431 24.56 24.24 -1.16
N ALA A 432 24.78 23.96 -2.44
CA ALA A 432 24.16 24.71 -3.53
C ALA A 432 22.63 24.48 -3.59
N LEU A 433 21.86 25.57 -3.70
CA LEU A 433 20.39 25.57 -3.78
C LEU A 433 19.81 24.60 -4.84
N ALA A 434 20.53 24.40 -5.94
CA ALA A 434 20.15 23.51 -7.02
C ALA A 434 20.11 22.01 -6.63
N GLY A 435 20.78 21.61 -5.54
CA GLY A 435 20.77 20.22 -5.04
C GLY A 435 19.64 19.89 -4.05
N TRP A 436 19.03 20.89 -3.40
CA TRP A 436 18.03 20.65 -2.36
C TRP A 436 16.64 20.32 -2.93
N ARG A 437 16.02 19.25 -2.42
CA ARG A 437 14.64 18.79 -2.71
C ARG A 437 13.93 18.42 -1.40
N PHE A 438 12.62 18.36 -1.47
CA PHE A 438 11.74 17.77 -0.46
C PHE A 438 11.01 16.58 -1.10
N VAL A 439 10.94 15.44 -0.40
CA VAL A 439 10.50 14.14 -0.93
C VAL A 439 10.09 13.20 0.23
N ASP A 440 8.85 12.70 0.26
CA ASP A 440 8.42 11.60 1.16
C ASP A 440 9.15 10.28 0.82
N LEU A 441 10.29 10.01 1.48
CA LEU A 441 11.09 8.80 1.24
C LEU A 441 10.65 7.61 2.09
N ASN A 442 10.01 7.85 3.23
CA ASN A 442 9.65 6.79 4.18
C ASN A 442 8.20 6.28 4.00
N GLY A 443 7.34 7.04 3.32
CA GLY A 443 5.92 6.72 3.05
C GLY A 443 4.97 7.16 4.16
N ASP A 444 5.44 7.95 5.12
CA ASP A 444 4.67 8.45 6.27
C ASP A 444 3.89 9.74 5.97
N LYS A 445 4.00 10.21 4.71
CA LYS A 445 3.28 11.33 4.11
C LYS A 445 3.72 12.72 4.55
N LYS A 446 4.91 12.86 5.13
CA LYS A 446 5.59 14.14 5.24
C LYS A 446 6.84 14.12 4.37
N ASP A 447 7.08 15.20 3.63
CA ASP A 447 8.26 15.28 2.79
C ASP A 447 9.54 15.39 3.64
N ASP A 448 10.49 14.49 3.38
CA ASP A 448 11.84 14.49 3.92
C ASP A 448 12.73 15.48 3.15
N LEU A 449 13.77 16.02 3.81
CA LEU A 449 14.72 16.93 3.16
C LEU A 449 15.88 16.12 2.59
N VAL A 450 16.20 16.33 1.31
CA VAL A 450 17.39 15.74 0.69
C VAL A 450 18.26 16.78 -0.01
N TRP A 451 19.56 16.52 -0.01
CA TRP A 451 20.53 17.20 -0.86
C TRP A 451 21.14 16.22 -1.86
N VAL A 452 21.06 16.58 -3.14
CA VAL A 452 21.69 15.86 -4.26
C VAL A 452 22.97 16.58 -4.69
N ASP A 453 24.10 15.87 -4.65
CA ASP A 453 25.42 16.37 -5.02
C ASP A 453 25.66 16.38 -6.55
N ALA A 454 26.79 16.94 -6.98
CA ALA A 454 27.16 17.04 -8.40
C ALA A 454 27.27 15.68 -9.15
N ASN A 455 27.46 14.58 -8.41
CA ASN A 455 27.55 13.20 -8.90
C ASN A 455 26.22 12.42 -8.70
N GLY A 456 25.16 13.07 -8.22
CA GLY A 456 23.88 12.46 -7.90
C GLY A 456 23.83 11.75 -6.53
N GLN A 457 24.85 11.88 -5.68
CA GLN A 457 24.87 11.34 -4.33
C GLN A 457 23.80 12.05 -3.47
N VAL A 458 23.03 11.29 -2.70
CA VAL A 458 21.90 11.81 -1.92
C VAL A 458 22.21 11.74 -0.43
N THR A 459 22.19 12.89 0.23
CA THR A 459 22.22 13.01 1.70
C THR A 459 20.82 13.32 2.21
N THR A 460 20.35 12.63 3.25
CA THR A 460 18.96 12.65 3.71
C THR A 460 18.80 13.10 5.17
N TRP A 461 17.76 13.90 5.42
CA TRP A 461 17.23 14.23 6.73
C TRP A 461 15.74 13.90 6.76
N ILE A 462 15.35 12.93 7.58
CA ILE A 462 13.97 12.44 7.70
C ILE A 462 13.15 13.43 8.54
N ASN A 463 11.97 13.81 8.04
CA ASN A 463 10.98 14.65 8.70
C ASN A 463 10.14 13.81 9.67
N ARG A 464 10.60 13.63 10.91
CA ARG A 464 9.80 12.87 11.90
C ARG A 464 8.68 13.67 12.56
N ARG A 465 8.58 14.99 12.30
CA ARG A 465 7.68 15.99 12.94
C ARG A 465 7.32 15.61 14.39
N GLY A 466 8.17 16.03 15.34
CA GLY A 466 8.14 15.56 16.74
C GLY A 466 6.84 15.87 17.51
N TYR A 467 6.73 15.34 18.74
CA TYR A 467 5.52 15.40 19.58
C TYR A 467 5.14 16.80 20.13
N GLY A 468 5.96 17.84 19.87
CA GLY A 468 5.72 19.20 20.36
C GLY A 468 4.58 19.93 19.66
N ILE A 469 4.04 20.96 20.32
CA ILE A 469 2.99 21.82 19.76
C ILE A 469 3.47 22.59 18.51
N GLY A 470 2.58 22.74 17.52
CA GLY A 470 2.82 23.51 16.30
C GLY A 470 3.22 22.69 15.06
N LEU A 471 3.86 23.38 14.12
CA LEU A 471 4.05 22.91 12.73
C LEU A 471 5.50 22.63 12.34
N ALA A 472 6.48 22.95 13.21
CA ALA A 472 7.90 22.80 12.88
C ALA A 472 8.33 21.31 12.83
N PRO A 473 9.03 20.86 11.77
CA PRO A 473 9.62 19.52 11.70
C PRO A 473 10.63 19.20 12.81
N ALA A 474 10.82 17.90 13.03
CA ALA A 474 11.95 17.37 13.79
C ALA A 474 12.81 16.52 12.86
N TRP A 475 13.97 17.05 12.48
CA TRP A 475 14.86 16.44 11.49
C TRP A 475 15.79 15.40 12.11
N VAL A 476 15.81 14.19 11.54
CA VAL A 476 16.80 13.16 11.86
C VAL A 476 17.71 12.96 10.66
N SER A 477 19.00 13.26 10.78
CA SER A 477 19.94 13.00 9.68
C SER A 477 20.20 11.50 9.55
N HIS A 478 20.08 10.97 8.33
CA HIS A 478 20.39 9.59 7.96
C HIS A 478 21.69 9.48 7.13
N GLY A 479 22.40 10.60 6.93
CA GLY A 479 23.65 10.64 6.16
C GLY A 479 23.44 10.38 4.67
N VAL A 480 24.45 9.79 4.02
CA VAL A 480 24.39 9.45 2.59
C VAL A 480 23.58 8.16 2.39
N THR A 481 22.38 8.29 1.83
CA THR A 481 21.46 7.17 1.58
C THR A 481 21.67 6.55 0.19
N HIS A 482 22.08 7.34 -0.80
CA HIS A 482 22.34 6.88 -2.16
C HIS A 482 23.71 7.39 -2.61
N GLN A 483 24.61 6.51 -3.07
CA GLN A 483 26.01 6.87 -3.37
C GLN A 483 26.22 7.68 -4.66
N GLY A 484 25.21 7.76 -5.53
CA GLY A 484 25.17 8.60 -6.73
C GLY A 484 25.40 7.89 -8.06
N SER A 485 24.78 8.42 -9.12
CA SER A 485 24.88 7.90 -10.49
C SER A 485 24.54 8.94 -11.58
N GLY A 486 24.62 10.24 -11.32
CA GLY A 486 24.12 11.27 -12.23
C GLY A 486 24.54 12.70 -11.90
N THR A 487 23.61 13.65 -12.03
CA THR A 487 23.76 15.06 -11.64
C THR A 487 22.44 15.58 -11.03
N PRO A 488 22.42 16.71 -10.29
CA PRO A 488 21.21 17.23 -9.65
C PRO A 488 20.05 17.59 -10.58
N VAL A 489 20.29 17.69 -11.89
CA VAL A 489 19.27 17.98 -12.92
C VAL A 489 18.62 16.70 -13.44
N ASN A 490 19.35 15.58 -13.37
CA ASN A 490 18.97 14.30 -13.95
C ASN A 490 18.46 13.29 -12.91
N VAL A 491 18.75 13.50 -11.62
CA VAL A 491 18.16 12.74 -10.52
C VAL A 491 16.78 13.31 -10.17
N THR A 492 15.78 12.45 -10.16
CA THR A 492 14.39 12.74 -9.82
C THR A 492 13.86 11.70 -8.82
N PHE A 493 12.78 12.03 -8.12
CA PHE A 493 12.12 11.16 -7.17
C PHE A 493 10.61 11.20 -7.40
N GLY A 494 9.91 10.09 -7.13
CA GLY A 494 8.46 10.00 -7.17
C GLY A 494 7.98 8.59 -6.80
N ALA A 495 6.72 8.43 -6.42
CA ALA A 495 6.13 7.18 -5.87
C ALA A 495 5.84 6.09 -6.93
N PHE A 496 6.50 6.14 -8.09
CA PHE A 496 6.15 5.38 -9.30
C PHE A 496 6.28 3.84 -9.20
N MET A 497 6.89 3.27 -8.15
CA MET A 497 6.82 1.82 -7.93
C MET A 497 5.50 1.37 -7.27
N GLY A 498 4.67 2.30 -6.80
CA GLY A 498 3.43 2.01 -6.08
C GLY A 498 3.65 1.56 -4.63
N SER A 499 4.83 1.83 -4.05
CA SER A 499 5.15 1.44 -2.67
C SER A 499 4.60 2.42 -1.61
N GLY A 500 3.97 3.50 -2.05
CA GLY A 500 3.56 4.62 -1.21
C GLY A 500 4.72 5.50 -0.73
N ARG A 501 5.97 5.19 -1.11
CA ARG A 501 7.19 5.96 -0.84
C ARG A 501 7.75 6.48 -2.16
N ALA A 502 8.47 7.58 -2.15
CA ALA A 502 9.23 8.02 -3.32
C ALA A 502 10.44 7.10 -3.59
N ASP A 503 10.59 6.76 -4.87
CA ASP A 503 11.63 5.91 -5.43
C ASP A 503 12.65 6.77 -6.21
N TYR A 504 13.89 6.30 -6.38
CA TYR A 504 14.97 7.05 -7.04
C TYR A 504 14.99 6.80 -8.55
N ALA A 505 15.06 7.87 -9.35
CA ALA A 505 15.09 7.79 -10.82
C ALA A 505 16.18 8.67 -11.44
N LEU A 506 16.84 8.14 -12.47
CA LEU A 506 17.88 8.82 -13.25
C LEU A 506 17.42 8.98 -14.71
N ALA A 507 17.28 10.23 -15.16
CA ALA A 507 17.09 10.57 -16.55
C ALA A 507 18.45 10.66 -17.28
N SER A 508 18.54 10.13 -18.50
CA SER A 508 19.76 10.08 -19.31
C SER A 508 19.47 10.36 -20.78
N ILE A 509 20.37 11.07 -21.48
CA ILE A 509 20.26 11.24 -22.94
C ILE A 509 21.07 10.16 -23.63
N ARG A 510 20.46 9.43 -24.57
CA ARG A 510 21.14 8.48 -25.46
C ARG A 510 20.56 8.69 -26.86
N ASP A 511 21.41 8.84 -27.87
CA ASP A 511 20.99 9.01 -29.28
C ASP A 511 19.89 10.08 -29.52
N GLY A 512 19.93 11.16 -28.73
CA GLY A 512 18.96 12.27 -28.80
C GLY A 512 17.64 12.08 -28.05
N ASN A 513 17.43 10.94 -27.38
CA ASN A 513 16.20 10.61 -26.63
C ASN A 513 16.46 10.54 -25.12
N VAL A 514 15.44 10.84 -24.32
CA VAL A 514 15.46 10.70 -22.86
C VAL A 514 15.07 9.28 -22.43
N TYR A 515 15.96 8.63 -21.68
CA TYR A 515 15.79 7.30 -21.09
C TYR A 515 15.82 7.41 -19.56
N ILE A 516 14.83 6.81 -18.88
CA ILE A 516 14.74 6.81 -17.41
C ILE A 516 15.09 5.43 -16.84
N ASP A 517 16.14 5.36 -16.01
CA ASP A 517 16.44 4.20 -15.15
C ASP A 517 15.94 4.46 -13.73
N ARG A 518 15.49 3.42 -13.01
CA ARG A 518 14.68 3.55 -11.78
C ARG A 518 15.06 2.51 -10.73
N TRP A 519 14.88 2.82 -9.45
CA TRP A 519 15.25 1.94 -8.32
C TRP A 519 14.35 2.13 -7.10
N GLU A 520 13.92 1.00 -6.52
CA GLU A 520 12.95 0.92 -5.41
C GLU A 520 13.54 1.19 -4.00
N ASN A 521 12.83 1.92 -3.15
CA ASN A 521 13.20 2.30 -1.76
C ASN A 521 12.55 1.37 -0.68
N LYS A 522 13.13 1.18 0.54
CA LYS A 522 12.71 0.14 1.54
C LYS A 522 12.96 0.41 3.06
N ASP A 523 11.97 -0.04 3.88
CA ASP A 523 11.91 -0.31 5.36
C ASP A 523 12.07 0.89 6.35
N VAL A 524 11.55 0.98 7.62
CA VAL A 524 10.97 0.10 8.70
C VAL A 524 9.97 0.95 9.60
N ASP A 525 9.31 0.64 10.76
CA ASP A 525 9.13 -0.49 11.73
C ASP A 525 7.73 -0.48 12.49
N GLY A 526 7.62 -0.48 13.85
CA GLY A 526 6.38 -0.63 14.70
C GLY A 526 6.65 -0.89 16.23
N SER A 527 5.72 -1.12 17.20
CA SER A 527 4.23 -1.00 17.32
C SER A 527 3.62 -1.50 18.69
N ASP A 528 2.44 -1.00 19.17
CA ASP A 528 1.75 -1.35 20.47
C ASP A 528 0.18 -1.57 20.40
N ASP A 529 -0.41 -2.40 21.30
CA ASP A 529 -1.66 -3.20 21.15
C ASP A 529 -2.42 -3.05 19.84
N TYR A 530 -1.89 -3.76 18.87
CA TYR A 530 -1.83 -3.20 17.55
C TYR A 530 -2.57 -4.07 16.59
N ILE A 531 -3.45 -3.44 15.82
CA ILE A 531 -3.66 -3.88 14.45
C ILE A 531 -2.73 -3.02 13.60
N PHE A 532 -1.53 -3.55 13.29
CA PHE A 532 -0.73 -2.98 12.22
C PHE A 532 -1.51 -3.20 10.94
N ILE A 533 -1.63 -2.16 10.14
CA ILE A 533 -1.96 -2.29 8.74
C ILE A 533 -0.73 -1.74 8.02
N ASP A 534 0.05 -2.62 7.39
CA ASP A 534 1.26 -2.21 6.67
C ASP A 534 0.92 -1.52 5.33
N ALA A 535 1.92 -1.18 4.51
CA ALA A 535 1.66 -0.55 3.20
C ALA A 535 0.99 -1.50 2.17
N SER A 536 1.02 -2.81 2.40
CA SER A 536 0.39 -3.85 1.56
C SER A 536 -0.99 -4.31 2.08
N GLY A 537 -1.47 -3.75 3.19
CA GLY A 537 -2.70 -4.20 3.83
C GLY A 537 -2.53 -5.49 4.66
N ALA A 538 -1.32 -5.81 5.11
CA ALA A 538 -1.08 -6.88 6.07
C ALA A 538 -1.55 -6.47 7.47
N ILE A 539 -2.51 -7.21 8.02
CA ILE A 539 -3.14 -6.96 9.33
C ILE A 539 -2.40 -7.78 10.39
N THR A 540 -1.47 -7.15 11.12
CA THR A 540 -0.70 -7.79 12.21
C THR A 540 -1.37 -7.53 13.54
N LEU A 541 -1.70 -8.56 14.32
CA LEU A 541 -2.31 -8.41 15.65
C LEU A 541 -1.30 -8.61 16.79
N PHE A 542 -1.42 -7.75 17.78
CA PHE A 542 -0.84 -7.88 19.12
C PHE A 542 -2.02 -7.80 20.12
N GLU A 543 -2.02 -8.65 21.15
CA GLU A 543 -3.16 -8.86 22.07
C GLU A 543 -2.86 -8.35 23.49
N ASN A 544 -3.77 -7.53 24.03
CA ASN A 544 -3.70 -7.01 25.39
C ASN A 544 -3.96 -8.12 26.40
N THR A 545 -2.92 -8.51 27.11
CA THR A 545 -3.00 -9.51 28.19
C THR A 545 -3.51 -8.91 29.51
N HIS A 546 -3.83 -7.61 29.54
CA HIS A 546 -4.06 -6.77 30.71
C HIS A 546 -2.89 -6.75 31.71
N ASN A 547 -1.70 -7.18 31.28
CA ASN A 547 -0.44 -7.10 32.02
C ASN A 547 0.42 -5.98 31.41
N TRP A 548 0.34 -4.78 31.98
CA TRP A 548 0.88 -3.56 31.38
C TRP A 548 2.37 -3.67 31.05
N GLY A 549 2.73 -3.34 29.80
CA GLY A 549 4.08 -3.48 29.25
C GLY A 549 4.36 -4.81 28.53
N TYR A 550 3.38 -5.72 28.41
CA TYR A 550 3.54 -7.01 27.72
C TYR A 550 2.38 -7.34 26.78
N TRP A 551 2.65 -7.28 25.47
CA TRP A 551 1.73 -7.69 24.41
C TRP A 551 1.99 -9.13 23.96
N ASN A 552 0.93 -9.88 23.65
CA ASN A 552 1.06 -11.18 23.00
C ASN A 552 0.92 -11.03 21.47
N SER A 553 2.02 -11.16 20.71
CA SER A 553 1.95 -11.03 19.25
C SER A 553 1.38 -12.29 18.59
N TRP A 554 0.38 -12.11 17.74
CA TRP A 554 -0.21 -13.16 16.90
C TRP A 554 0.41 -13.21 15.49
N GLY A 555 1.25 -12.24 15.14
CA GLY A 555 1.71 -12.04 13.76
C GLY A 555 0.58 -11.57 12.84
N VAL A 556 0.74 -11.79 11.53
CA VAL A 556 -0.25 -11.36 10.53
C VAL A 556 -1.47 -12.28 10.55
N ILE A 557 -2.62 -11.76 11.00
CA ILE A 557 -3.90 -12.48 11.12
C ILE A 557 -4.72 -12.45 9.83
N TYR A 558 -4.48 -11.47 8.95
CA TYR A 558 -5.12 -11.35 7.64
C TYR A 558 -4.26 -10.51 6.67
N TYR A 559 -4.41 -10.71 5.36
CA TYR A 559 -3.85 -9.83 4.32
C TYR A 559 -4.99 -9.37 3.42
N THR A 560 -5.19 -8.06 3.29
CA THR A 560 -6.27 -7.51 2.45
C THR A 560 -5.82 -7.24 1.02
N TYR A 561 -4.55 -6.89 0.81
CA TYR A 561 -4.01 -6.37 -0.46
C TYR A 561 -4.76 -5.09 -0.93
N ARG A 562 -5.10 -4.22 0.02
CA ARG A 562 -5.81 -2.94 -0.14
C ARG A 562 -5.02 -1.82 0.56
N ALA A 563 -5.22 -0.58 0.16
CA ALA A 563 -4.58 0.57 0.80
C ALA A 563 -5.09 0.77 2.25
N ARG A 564 -4.27 1.34 3.14
CA ARG A 564 -4.63 1.54 4.57
C ARG A 564 -5.92 2.34 4.76
N GLN A 565 -6.21 3.27 3.85
CA GLN A 565 -7.43 4.09 3.81
C GLN A 565 -8.69 3.28 3.46
N GLU A 566 -8.55 2.22 2.66
CA GLU A 566 -9.67 1.34 2.24
C GLU A 566 -10.08 0.36 3.33
N ILE A 567 -9.22 0.15 4.34
CA ILE A 567 -9.40 -0.86 5.38
C ILE A 567 -10.00 -0.19 6.62
N HIS A 568 -11.16 -0.68 7.00
CA HIS A 568 -11.92 -0.29 8.18
C HIS A 568 -12.10 -1.50 9.10
N LEU A 569 -12.26 -1.24 10.40
CA LEU A 569 -12.43 -2.26 11.43
C LEU A 569 -13.65 -1.87 12.26
N ALA A 570 -14.72 -2.67 12.18
CA ALA A 570 -15.99 -2.35 12.82
C ALA A 570 -16.85 -3.62 12.94
N ASP A 571 -17.73 -3.70 13.92
CA ASP A 571 -18.68 -4.83 14.04
C ASP A 571 -19.83 -4.63 13.05
N PHE A 572 -19.93 -5.48 12.02
CA PHE A 572 -20.98 -5.36 10.99
C PHE A 572 -22.23 -6.19 11.32
N ASP A 573 -22.11 -7.30 12.06
CA ASP A 573 -23.23 -8.21 12.34
C ASP A 573 -23.82 -8.11 13.77
N GLY A 574 -23.13 -7.42 14.68
CA GLY A 574 -23.51 -7.22 16.08
C GLY A 574 -23.15 -8.40 16.99
N ASP A 575 -22.20 -9.26 16.62
CA ASP A 575 -21.78 -10.42 17.43
C ASP A 575 -20.65 -10.14 18.44
N GLY A 576 -20.29 -8.87 18.62
CA GLY A 576 -19.34 -8.36 19.60
C GLY A 576 -17.88 -8.40 19.13
N LYS A 577 -17.64 -8.40 17.81
CA LYS A 577 -16.31 -8.53 17.21
C LYS A 577 -16.16 -7.57 16.04
N CYS A 578 -15.01 -6.91 15.93
CA CYS A 578 -14.69 -6.17 14.71
C CYS A 578 -14.46 -7.13 13.55
N ASP A 579 -15.20 -6.92 12.47
CA ASP A 579 -14.96 -7.45 11.13
C ASP A 579 -13.95 -6.57 10.37
N ILE A 580 -13.42 -7.07 9.26
CA ILE A 580 -12.58 -6.27 8.35
C ILE A 580 -13.45 -5.79 7.18
N LEU A 581 -13.58 -4.48 7.06
CA LEU A 581 -14.42 -3.80 6.07
C LEU A 581 -13.52 -3.19 4.99
N LEU A 582 -13.69 -3.61 3.74
CA LEU A 582 -12.90 -3.19 2.60
C LEU A 582 -13.73 -2.27 1.69
N VAL A 583 -13.46 -0.97 1.77
CA VAL A 583 -14.18 0.10 1.07
C VAL A 583 -13.58 0.30 -0.33
N ASP A 584 -14.43 0.55 -1.32
CA ASP A 584 -14.02 1.08 -2.65
C ASP A 584 -13.95 2.61 -2.66
N LYS A 585 -12.87 3.17 -3.24
CA LYS A 585 -12.59 4.62 -3.28
C LYS A 585 -13.69 5.43 -3.98
N TYR A 586 -14.25 4.92 -5.07
CA TYR A 586 -15.07 5.72 -5.99
C TYR A 586 -16.57 5.59 -5.74
N THR A 587 -17.01 4.47 -5.15
CA THR A 587 -18.43 4.16 -4.91
C THR A 587 -18.80 4.07 -3.43
N GLY A 588 -17.83 3.89 -2.54
CA GLY A 588 -18.05 3.56 -1.13
C GLY A 588 -18.59 2.15 -0.89
N ALA A 589 -18.74 1.34 -1.95
CA ALA A 589 -19.18 -0.04 -1.82
C ALA A 589 -18.20 -0.82 -0.92
N THR A 590 -18.73 -1.41 0.16
CA THR A 590 -17.92 -2.07 1.18
C THR A 590 -18.10 -3.57 1.13
N SER A 591 -16.98 -4.31 1.04
CA SER A 591 -16.96 -5.77 1.22
C SER A 591 -16.60 -6.13 2.66
N VAL A 592 -17.29 -7.10 3.24
CA VAL A 592 -17.03 -7.55 4.63
C VAL A 592 -16.31 -8.89 4.65
N ILE A 593 -15.16 -8.93 5.31
CA ILE A 593 -14.50 -10.15 5.76
C ILE A 593 -14.85 -10.34 7.23
N GLN A 594 -15.85 -11.17 7.47
CA GLN A 594 -16.47 -11.37 8.76
C GLN A 594 -15.58 -12.20 9.69
N ASN A 595 -15.41 -11.72 10.92
CA ASN A 595 -14.63 -12.29 11.98
C ASN A 595 -15.45 -13.38 12.70
N LYS A 596 -14.92 -14.62 12.68
CA LYS A 596 -15.47 -15.74 13.45
C LYS A 596 -14.39 -16.36 14.34
N PHE A 597 -13.59 -15.50 14.97
CA PHE A 597 -12.66 -15.86 16.02
C PHE A 597 -13.37 -16.62 17.15
N SER A 598 -12.86 -17.81 17.45
CA SER A 598 -13.34 -18.66 18.54
C SER A 598 -12.22 -19.60 18.98
N ASN A 599 -12.24 -20.06 20.24
CA ASN A 599 -11.26 -21.03 20.77
C ASN A 599 -9.78 -20.64 20.56
N ARG A 600 -9.47 -19.33 20.60
CA ARG A 600 -8.15 -18.75 20.27
C ARG A 600 -7.66 -19.07 18.84
N GLN A 601 -8.57 -19.12 17.86
CA GLN A 601 -8.25 -19.26 16.44
C GLN A 601 -9.05 -18.25 15.61
N PHE A 602 -8.36 -17.50 14.75
CA PHE A 602 -9.00 -16.66 13.74
C PHE A 602 -9.55 -17.53 12.61
N THR A 603 -10.84 -17.36 12.30
CA THR A 603 -11.45 -17.84 11.07
C THR A 603 -12.25 -16.70 10.45
N TRP A 604 -12.24 -16.64 9.11
CA TRP A 604 -12.73 -15.50 8.35
C TRP A 604 -13.76 -15.96 7.31
N ALA A 605 -14.89 -15.26 7.19
CA ALA A 605 -15.90 -15.52 6.18
C ALA A 605 -16.08 -14.29 5.28
N ASN A 606 -15.76 -14.42 3.99
CA ASN A 606 -15.97 -13.35 3.02
C ASN A 606 -17.45 -13.28 2.64
N LEU A 607 -18.13 -12.19 3.01
CA LEU A 607 -19.55 -11.94 2.70
C LEU A 607 -19.76 -11.27 1.34
N GLY A 608 -18.67 -10.84 0.67
CA GLY A 608 -18.74 -9.97 -0.50
C GLY A 608 -19.21 -8.55 -0.14
N VAL A 609 -19.70 -7.82 -1.15
CA VAL A 609 -20.24 -6.46 -0.98
C VAL A 609 -21.57 -6.52 -0.20
N VAL A 610 -21.67 -5.71 0.85
CA VAL A 610 -22.83 -5.70 1.77
C VAL A 610 -23.66 -4.43 1.74
N THR A 611 -23.23 -3.38 1.03
CA THR A 611 -23.88 -2.05 1.13
C THR A 611 -25.20 -1.94 0.36
N GLY A 612 -25.52 -2.88 -0.53
CA GLY A 612 -26.73 -2.86 -1.35
C GLY A 612 -26.78 -1.63 -2.25
N SER A 613 -27.72 -0.72 -1.96
CA SER A 613 -27.87 0.57 -2.64
C SER A 613 -27.25 1.76 -1.89
N ALA A 614 -26.58 1.54 -0.76
CA ALA A 614 -25.82 2.58 -0.09
C ALA A 614 -24.49 2.84 -0.81
N THR A 615 -24.20 4.12 -1.05
CA THR A 615 -23.02 4.59 -1.78
C THR A 615 -22.41 5.81 -1.09
N CYS A 616 -21.13 6.07 -1.35
CA CYS A 616 -20.45 7.29 -0.96
C CYS A 616 -19.36 7.61 -2.00
N THR A 617 -19.53 8.69 -2.75
CA THR A 617 -18.61 9.11 -3.82
C THR A 617 -17.53 10.08 -3.34
N GLU A 618 -17.49 10.38 -2.04
CA GLU A 618 -16.61 11.38 -1.42
C GLU A 618 -15.14 10.95 -1.29
N GLY A 619 -14.83 9.69 -1.62
CA GLY A 619 -13.47 9.16 -1.68
C GLY A 619 -12.64 9.25 -0.39
N TYR A 620 -11.32 9.33 -0.57
CA TYR A 620 -10.32 9.55 0.46
C TYR A 620 -9.04 10.08 -0.20
N SER A 621 -8.27 10.93 0.51
CA SER A 621 -6.94 11.33 0.03
C SER A 621 -5.92 10.20 0.18
N ALA A 622 -5.09 10.00 -0.86
CA ALA A 622 -3.92 9.13 -0.76
C ALA A 622 -2.84 9.72 0.17
N ARG A 623 -2.82 11.06 0.33
CA ARG A 623 -1.83 11.79 1.11
C ARG A 623 -2.13 11.79 2.63
N ASN A 624 -3.39 11.69 3.07
CA ASN A 624 -3.75 11.74 4.50
C ASN A 624 -4.49 10.48 4.97
N LYS A 625 -3.95 9.74 5.95
CA LYS A 625 -4.55 8.50 6.51
C LYS A 625 -5.96 8.71 7.12
N HIS A 626 -6.26 9.94 7.52
CA HIS A 626 -7.47 10.34 8.24
C HIS A 626 -8.50 11.01 7.36
N ASP A 627 -8.14 11.47 6.17
CA ASP A 627 -9.12 11.99 5.20
C ASP A 627 -9.88 10.83 4.55
N ARG A 628 -11.03 10.46 5.13
CA ARG A 628 -11.88 9.38 4.63
C ARG A 628 -13.33 9.83 4.55
N GLY A 629 -13.92 9.69 3.36
CA GLY A 629 -15.34 9.93 3.13
C GLY A 629 -16.22 8.85 3.77
N VAL A 630 -15.88 7.57 3.61
CA VAL A 630 -16.60 6.49 4.32
C VAL A 630 -16.12 6.39 5.77
N ARG A 631 -17.05 6.28 6.72
CA ARG A 631 -16.81 5.81 8.09
C ARG A 631 -17.84 4.73 8.46
N TRP A 632 -17.48 3.89 9.42
CA TRP A 632 -18.30 2.80 9.95
C TRP A 632 -18.28 2.83 11.48
N HIS A 633 -19.37 3.28 12.11
CA HIS A 633 -19.53 3.39 13.57
C HIS A 633 -21.00 3.23 13.96
N ASP A 634 -21.31 2.68 15.12
CA ASP A 634 -22.70 2.63 15.62
C ASP A 634 -23.16 4.05 16.00
N LEU A 635 -24.22 4.54 15.36
CA LEU A 635 -24.85 5.81 15.71
C LEU A 635 -26.12 5.65 16.54
N ASN A 636 -26.70 4.45 16.61
CA ASN A 636 -28.05 4.21 17.09
C ASN A 636 -28.12 3.38 18.39
N GLY A 637 -27.05 2.66 18.73
CA GLY A 637 -26.90 1.87 19.95
C GLY A 637 -27.43 0.44 19.84
N ASP A 638 -27.52 -0.12 18.62
CA ASP A 638 -27.95 -1.52 18.40
C ASP A 638 -26.78 -2.52 18.23
N GLY A 639 -25.55 -2.06 18.47
CA GLY A 639 -24.32 -2.87 18.46
C GLY A 639 -23.73 -3.06 17.06
N ARG A 640 -24.25 -2.37 16.05
CA ARG A 640 -23.83 -2.50 14.65
C ARG A 640 -23.27 -1.20 14.11
N ALA A 641 -22.16 -1.30 13.39
CA ALA A 641 -21.60 -0.16 12.68
C ALA A 641 -22.52 0.28 11.54
N ASP A 642 -22.96 1.53 11.59
CA ASP A 642 -23.73 2.22 10.55
C ASP A 642 -22.79 2.84 9.50
N PHE A 643 -23.24 2.94 8.25
CA PHE A 643 -22.44 3.45 7.13
C PHE A 643 -22.63 4.95 6.97
N LEU A 644 -21.52 5.70 7.04
CA LEU A 644 -21.51 7.15 7.01
C LEU A 644 -20.70 7.65 5.82
N CYS A 645 -21.21 8.71 5.19
CA CYS A 645 -20.59 9.40 4.07
C CYS A 645 -20.31 10.87 4.46
N MET A 646 -19.03 11.19 4.64
CA MET A 646 -18.51 12.48 5.07
C MET A 646 -17.96 13.26 3.87
N GLN A 647 -18.58 14.39 3.58
CA GLN A 647 -18.05 15.40 2.66
C GLN A 647 -16.78 16.04 3.25
N SER A 648 -15.93 16.64 2.42
CA SER A 648 -14.68 17.26 2.85
C SER A 648 -14.87 18.35 3.91
N ASP A 649 -15.98 19.09 3.84
CA ASP A 649 -16.43 20.12 4.79
C ASP A 649 -16.91 19.57 6.16
N GLY A 650 -16.91 18.25 6.35
CA GLY A 650 -17.40 17.59 7.56
C GLY A 650 -18.92 17.38 7.63
N THR A 651 -19.69 17.67 6.57
CA THR A 651 -21.11 17.33 6.49
C THR A 651 -21.28 15.81 6.32
N ILE A 652 -22.11 15.18 7.15
CA ILE A 652 -22.28 13.72 7.21
C ILE A 652 -23.69 13.32 6.78
N ASN A 653 -23.79 12.47 5.75
CA ASN A 653 -24.98 11.69 5.40
C ASN A 653 -24.78 10.22 5.84
N GLY A 654 -25.84 9.42 5.98
CA GLY A 654 -25.67 8.05 6.48
C GLY A 654 -26.86 7.10 6.37
N TYR A 655 -26.57 5.83 6.60
CA TYR A 655 -27.48 4.70 6.45
C TYR A 655 -27.35 3.76 7.67
N LEU A 656 -28.46 3.45 8.32
CA LEU A 656 -28.47 2.46 9.41
C LEU A 656 -28.22 1.06 8.86
N ASN A 657 -27.29 0.33 9.47
CA ASN A 657 -27.00 -1.05 9.13
C ASN A 657 -28.07 -1.98 9.73
N LYS A 658 -28.85 -2.63 8.86
CA LYS A 658 -29.81 -3.67 9.26
C LYS A 658 -29.53 -5.00 8.54
N GLY A 659 -28.26 -5.25 8.21
CA GLY A 659 -27.72 -6.50 7.66
C GLY A 659 -27.30 -6.42 6.19
N ILE A 660 -26.84 -7.55 5.66
CA ILE A 660 -26.29 -7.69 4.29
C ILE A 660 -27.28 -7.15 3.26
N ASN A 661 -26.84 -6.14 2.50
CA ASN A 661 -27.59 -5.41 1.47
C ASN A 661 -28.90 -4.75 1.98
N ASN A 662 -28.99 -4.48 3.28
CA ASN A 662 -30.14 -3.88 3.97
C ASN A 662 -29.74 -2.61 4.74
N MET A 663 -29.23 -1.62 4.01
CA MET A 663 -28.78 -0.33 4.54
C MET A 663 -29.89 0.71 4.46
N VAL A 664 -30.39 1.19 5.60
CA VAL A 664 -31.59 2.04 5.68
C VAL A 664 -31.17 3.52 5.71
N ASN A 665 -31.27 4.18 4.56
CA ASN A 665 -30.90 5.59 4.37
C ASN A 665 -31.62 6.52 5.37
N GLN A 666 -30.87 7.35 6.11
CA GLN A 666 -31.38 8.36 7.03
C GLN A 666 -31.30 9.79 6.45
N GLY A 667 -30.64 9.97 5.30
CA GLY A 667 -30.28 11.28 4.77
C GLY A 667 -29.19 11.93 5.62
N LEU A 668 -29.44 13.17 6.05
CA LEU A 668 -28.48 13.97 6.80
C LEU A 668 -28.37 13.49 8.25
N ILE A 669 -27.15 13.12 8.65
CA ILE A 669 -26.77 12.78 10.02
C ILE A 669 -26.26 14.03 10.76
N LYS A 670 -25.46 14.88 10.10
CA LYS A 670 -24.80 16.02 10.75
C LYS A 670 -24.46 17.11 9.72
N HIS A 671 -24.92 18.34 9.96
CA HIS A 671 -24.45 19.54 9.25
C HIS A 671 -22.97 19.81 9.53
N THR A 672 -22.21 20.38 8.58
CA THR A 672 -20.86 20.90 8.81
C THR A 672 -20.77 21.83 10.04
N GLU A 673 -19.61 21.81 10.70
CA GLU A 673 -19.20 22.77 11.74
C GLU A 673 -18.13 23.75 11.23
N GLY A 674 -17.92 23.83 9.91
CA GLY A 674 -16.79 24.54 9.30
C GLY A 674 -15.44 23.88 9.59
N LYS A 675 -15.41 22.53 9.66
CA LYS A 675 -14.26 21.71 10.08
C LYS A 675 -14.05 20.56 9.09
N GLU A 676 -12.81 20.32 8.69
CA GLU A 676 -12.49 19.30 7.70
C GLU A 676 -12.68 17.87 8.25
N ARG A 677 -13.16 16.94 7.41
CA ARG A 677 -13.39 15.54 7.81
C ARG A 677 -12.14 14.79 8.26
N LYS A 678 -10.94 15.27 7.90
CA LYS A 678 -9.64 14.69 8.28
C LYS A 678 -9.28 14.93 9.76
N ASP A 679 -9.75 16.02 10.33
CA ASP A 679 -9.61 16.34 11.76
C ASP A 679 -10.73 15.74 12.63
N MET A 680 -11.69 15.02 12.01
CA MET A 680 -12.80 14.39 12.71
C MET A 680 -12.50 12.94 13.11
N ARG A 681 -12.98 12.55 14.29
CA ARG A 681 -13.06 11.17 14.80
C ARG A 681 -14.48 10.90 15.30
N LEU A 682 -14.86 9.63 15.35
CA LEU A 682 -16.11 9.15 15.90
C LEU A 682 -15.78 8.11 16.98
N ALA A 683 -16.30 8.31 18.20
CA ALA A 683 -16.02 7.44 19.35
C ALA A 683 -17.06 7.67 20.44
N ASP A 684 -17.43 6.65 21.22
CA ASP A 684 -18.31 6.83 22.38
C ASP A 684 -17.53 7.49 23.54
N ILE A 685 -17.59 8.81 23.64
CA ILE A 685 -16.91 9.57 24.69
C ILE A 685 -17.74 9.54 25.99
N ASN A 686 -19.06 9.54 25.84
CA ASN A 686 -20.00 9.71 26.94
C ASN A 686 -20.40 8.38 27.63
N GLY A 687 -20.14 7.23 27.01
CA GLY A 687 -20.35 5.87 27.52
C GLY A 687 -21.79 5.37 27.41
N ASP A 688 -22.55 5.78 26.38
CA ASP A 688 -23.96 5.38 26.19
C ASP A 688 -24.22 4.45 24.98
N GLY A 689 -23.15 3.93 24.36
CA GLY A 689 -23.21 2.94 23.29
C GLY A 689 -23.31 3.53 21.88
N LYS A 690 -23.28 4.86 21.72
CA LYS A 690 -23.33 5.54 20.42
C LYS A 690 -22.05 6.34 20.19
N ALA A 691 -21.56 6.37 18.95
CA ALA A 691 -20.42 7.19 18.60
C ALA A 691 -20.77 8.69 18.64
N ASP A 692 -20.05 9.43 19.48
CA ASP A 692 -20.01 10.89 19.54
C ASP A 692 -19.04 11.45 18.48
N LEU A 693 -19.25 12.69 18.05
CA LEU A 693 -18.39 13.35 17.07
C LEU A 693 -17.32 14.18 17.80
N CYS A 694 -16.07 13.95 17.44
CA CYS A 694 -14.90 14.68 17.94
C CYS A 694 -14.21 15.43 16.80
N PHE A 695 -13.97 16.73 16.96
CA PHE A 695 -12.99 17.49 16.16
C PHE A 695 -11.69 17.60 16.98
N VAL A 696 -10.56 17.26 16.38
CA VAL A 696 -9.23 17.34 17.01
C VAL A 696 -8.40 18.40 16.29
N ASP A 697 -7.93 19.41 17.02
CA ASP A 697 -7.18 20.54 16.45
C ASP A 697 -5.77 20.13 15.97
N SER A 698 -5.47 20.38 14.70
CA SER A 698 -4.21 19.96 14.04
C SER A 698 -2.97 20.74 14.50
N LEU A 699 -3.12 21.86 15.23
CA LEU A 699 -2.02 22.67 15.77
C LEU A 699 -1.64 22.29 17.20
N ASN A 700 -2.63 21.92 18.02
CA ASN A 700 -2.46 21.77 19.48
C ASN A 700 -3.15 20.53 20.11
N GLY A 701 -3.89 19.73 19.33
CA GLY A 701 -4.52 18.50 19.80
C GLY A 701 -5.72 18.65 20.73
N ALA A 702 -6.28 19.87 20.84
CA ALA A 702 -7.51 20.10 21.60
C ALA A 702 -8.70 19.39 20.96
N VAL A 703 -9.56 18.79 21.79
CA VAL A 703 -10.70 17.97 21.35
C VAL A 703 -12.00 18.68 21.67
N THR A 704 -12.75 19.04 20.62
CA THR A 704 -14.13 19.55 20.70
C THR A 704 -15.11 18.42 20.45
N VAL A 705 -16.15 18.28 21.27
CA VAL A 705 -17.07 17.13 21.23
C VAL A 705 -18.54 17.56 21.09
N TRP A 706 -19.30 16.78 20.32
CA TRP A 706 -20.75 16.83 20.22
C TRP A 706 -21.29 15.44 20.55
N TYR A 707 -22.06 15.31 21.63
CA TYR A 707 -22.65 14.03 22.02
C TYR A 707 -23.82 13.64 21.12
N ASN A 708 -23.89 12.37 20.74
CA ASN A 708 -24.90 11.80 19.86
C ASN A 708 -26.14 11.36 20.66
N GLY A 709 -27.24 12.09 20.54
CA GLY A 709 -28.53 11.77 21.17
C GLY A 709 -29.30 10.60 20.53
N GLY A 710 -28.76 9.99 19.47
CA GLY A 710 -29.43 8.97 18.67
C GLY A 710 -30.37 9.56 17.61
N PRO A 711 -31.18 8.70 16.94
CA PRO A 711 -32.04 9.06 15.81
C PRO A 711 -33.30 9.84 16.25
N ILE A 712 -33.07 11.03 16.80
CA ILE A 712 -34.08 12.01 17.21
C ILE A 712 -33.96 13.20 16.25
N PRO A 713 -34.87 13.35 15.26
CA PRO A 713 -34.73 14.39 14.24
C PRO A 713 -34.70 15.80 14.81
N SER A 714 -33.68 16.57 14.43
CA SER A 714 -33.40 17.91 14.97
C SER A 714 -32.78 18.81 13.90
N SER A 715 -33.33 20.01 13.72
CA SER A 715 -32.82 21.04 12.79
C SER A 715 -32.50 20.54 11.37
N GLY A 716 -33.30 19.60 10.85
CA GLY A 716 -33.13 19.01 9.51
C GLY A 716 -32.15 17.82 9.43
N SER A 717 -31.46 17.48 10.52
CA SER A 717 -30.82 16.17 10.68
C SER A 717 -31.82 15.13 11.18
N ALA A 718 -31.59 13.86 10.86
CA ALA A 718 -32.25 12.71 11.47
C ALA A 718 -31.79 12.40 12.91
N PHE A 719 -30.67 13.00 13.36
CA PHE A 719 -30.03 12.74 14.65
C PHE A 719 -29.89 14.01 15.51
N GLN A 720 -29.97 13.85 16.83
CA GLN A 720 -29.73 14.93 17.79
C GLN A 720 -28.24 15.00 18.14
N TRP A 721 -27.67 16.21 18.09
CA TRP A 721 -26.28 16.46 18.47
C TRP A 721 -26.18 17.54 19.54
N ASN A 722 -25.53 17.22 20.66
CA ASN A 722 -25.44 18.08 21.84
C ASN A 722 -24.00 18.57 22.02
N TRP A 723 -23.70 19.80 21.59
CA TRP A 723 -22.38 20.42 21.72
C TRP A 723 -21.90 20.49 23.18
N GLN A 724 -20.68 20.05 23.44
CA GLN A 724 -20.03 20.07 24.76
C GLN A 724 -18.87 21.07 24.86
N GLY A 725 -18.45 21.65 23.73
CA GLY A 725 -17.25 22.47 23.65
C GLY A 725 -15.96 21.65 23.73
N VAL A 726 -14.89 22.28 24.18
CA VAL A 726 -13.55 21.67 24.28
C VAL A 726 -13.47 20.84 25.56
N LEU A 727 -13.47 19.51 25.43
CA LEU A 727 -13.38 18.57 26.56
C LEU A 727 -11.92 18.22 26.91
N SER A 728 -11.02 18.25 25.93
CA SER A 728 -9.57 18.19 26.17
C SER A 728 -8.92 19.47 25.64
N PRO A 729 -8.22 20.27 26.46
CA PRO A 729 -7.63 21.54 26.04
C PRO A 729 -6.37 21.40 25.16
N GLY A 730 -5.95 20.18 24.86
CA GLY A 730 -4.75 19.91 24.06
C GLY A 730 -3.45 20.22 24.80
N GLY A 731 -2.41 20.57 24.05
CA GLY A 731 -1.07 20.92 24.57
C GLY A 731 -0.14 19.72 24.78
N THR A 732 -0.61 18.50 24.51
CA THR A 732 0.15 17.24 24.64
C THR A 732 0.70 16.71 23.32
N SER A 733 -0.05 16.86 22.22
CA SER A 733 0.38 16.50 20.86
C SER A 733 -0.56 17.11 19.79
N ARG A 734 -0.56 16.56 18.57
CA ARG A 734 -1.33 17.06 17.40
C ARG A 734 -2.28 16.01 16.79
N ALA A 735 -3.28 16.46 16.04
CA ALA A 735 -4.44 15.64 15.63
C ALA A 735 -4.14 14.32 14.91
N GLU A 736 -3.07 14.22 14.12
CA GLU A 736 -2.74 13.02 13.34
C GLU A 736 -2.15 11.90 14.21
N THR A 737 -1.69 12.25 15.42
CA THR A 737 -1.19 11.34 16.46
C THR A 737 -2.25 10.95 17.50
N ILE A 738 -3.41 11.61 17.46
CA ILE A 738 -4.49 11.44 18.44
C ILE A 738 -5.55 10.49 17.88
N GLU A 739 -5.79 9.42 18.62
CA GLU A 739 -6.79 8.39 18.32
C GLU A 739 -7.64 8.13 19.60
N PHE A 740 -8.74 7.38 19.46
CA PHE A 740 -9.68 7.09 20.55
C PHE A 740 -10.02 5.60 20.58
N GLY A 741 -10.12 5.00 21.77
CA GLY A 741 -10.47 3.59 21.93
C GLY A 741 -10.76 3.21 23.37
N ALA A 742 -11.66 2.26 23.60
CA ALA A 742 -12.15 1.87 24.94
C ALA A 742 -11.22 0.87 25.64
N LEU A 743 -9.99 1.29 25.94
CA LEU A 743 -8.93 0.43 26.51
C LEU A 743 -9.14 0.13 28.01
N TYR A 744 -9.86 0.98 28.74
CA TYR A 744 -10.16 0.79 30.16
C TYR A 744 -11.38 -0.12 30.45
N GLY A 745 -12.11 -0.55 29.41
CA GLY A 745 -13.23 -1.50 29.56
C GLY A 745 -14.51 -0.94 30.20
N LEU A 746 -14.64 0.38 30.38
CA LEU A 746 -15.84 1.03 30.90
C LEU A 746 -16.86 1.44 29.82
N GLY A 747 -16.73 0.94 28.59
CA GLY A 747 -17.55 1.35 27.43
C GLY A 747 -17.18 2.72 26.84
N ARG A 748 -16.62 3.61 27.65
CA ARG A 748 -16.06 4.91 27.25
C ARG A 748 -14.78 4.74 26.44
N ALA A 749 -14.61 5.54 25.40
CA ALA A 749 -13.35 5.71 24.69
C ALA A 749 -12.37 6.59 25.48
N ASP A 750 -11.13 6.11 25.58
CA ASP A 750 -9.99 6.80 26.18
C ASP A 750 -9.26 7.66 25.14
N TYR A 751 -8.54 8.69 25.59
CA TYR A 751 -7.75 9.58 24.72
C TYR A 751 -6.33 9.02 24.57
N ILE A 752 -5.92 8.71 23.34
CA ILE A 752 -4.67 8.02 23.03
C ILE A 752 -3.78 8.92 22.16
N VAL A 753 -2.54 9.15 22.58
CA VAL A 753 -1.48 9.79 21.78
C VAL A 753 -0.45 8.75 21.38
N VAL A 754 -0.21 8.58 20.08
CA VAL A 754 0.79 7.65 19.53
C VAL A 754 2.02 8.42 19.07
N GLU A 755 3.19 8.18 19.67
CA GLU A 755 4.45 8.82 19.28
C GLU A 755 5.06 8.14 18.03
N PRO A 756 5.06 8.77 16.84
CA PRO A 756 5.51 8.10 15.60
C PRO A 756 7.03 7.83 15.56
N ALA A 757 7.81 8.47 16.44
CA ALA A 757 9.25 8.33 16.48
C ALA A 757 9.73 7.15 17.36
N SER A 758 8.87 6.61 18.22
CA SER A 758 9.18 5.51 19.16
C SER A 758 8.14 4.38 19.16
N ASN A 759 7.03 4.54 18.43
CA ASN A 759 5.88 3.66 18.36
C ASN A 759 5.14 3.40 19.69
N LYS A 760 5.39 4.22 20.73
CA LYS A 760 4.72 4.14 22.03
C LYS A 760 3.39 4.87 22.02
N ALA A 761 2.38 4.27 22.64
CA ALA A 761 1.14 4.95 22.99
C ALA A 761 1.19 5.52 24.42
N SER A 762 0.57 6.69 24.63
CA SER A 762 0.22 7.23 25.94
C SER A 762 -1.30 7.39 26.01
N THR A 763 -1.93 6.77 27.01
CA THR A 763 -3.39 6.74 27.16
C THR A 763 -3.83 7.49 28.41
N TRP A 764 -4.81 8.38 28.25
CA TRP A 764 -5.51 9.05 29.33
C TRP A 764 -6.91 8.44 29.47
N PHE A 765 -7.11 7.69 30.55
CA PHE A 765 -8.35 6.93 30.76
C PHE A 765 -9.55 7.84 31.09
N ASN A 766 -10.67 7.60 30.42
CA ASN A 766 -11.91 8.37 30.51
C ASN A 766 -12.76 7.84 31.68
N VAL A 767 -12.50 8.37 32.89
CA VAL A 767 -13.12 7.93 34.15
C VAL A 767 -14.13 8.93 34.70
N CYS A 768 -15.24 8.42 35.27
CA CYS A 768 -16.32 9.24 35.82
C CYS A 768 -15.84 10.08 37.04
N PRO A 769 -16.24 11.37 37.18
CA PRO A 769 -15.79 12.27 38.26
C PRO A 769 -16.08 11.83 39.71
N SER A 770 -16.90 10.80 39.91
CA SER A 770 -17.34 10.29 41.22
C SER A 770 -16.78 8.91 41.60
N GLY A 771 -16.02 8.26 40.71
CA GLY A 771 -15.34 6.99 40.99
C GLY A 771 -13.92 7.23 41.51
N VAL A 772 -13.64 6.78 42.74
CA VAL A 772 -12.38 6.94 43.51
C VAL A 772 -11.15 7.20 42.63
N GLY A 773 -10.80 8.48 42.44
CA GLY A 773 -9.74 8.86 41.52
C GLY A 773 -8.38 8.26 41.93
N PRO A 774 -7.58 7.76 40.98
CA PRO A 774 -6.26 7.23 41.29
C PRO A 774 -5.38 8.34 41.89
N VAL A 775 -4.72 8.03 43.01
CA VAL A 775 -3.60 8.83 43.49
C VAL A 775 -2.56 8.86 42.38
N ALA A 776 -2.13 10.06 41.97
CA ALA A 776 -1.14 10.21 40.92
C ALA A 776 0.10 9.35 41.25
N PRO A 777 0.51 8.40 40.39
CA PRO A 777 1.65 7.55 40.66
C PRO A 777 2.89 8.43 40.77
N SER A 778 3.51 8.49 41.96
CA SER A 778 4.75 9.23 42.15
C SER A 778 5.82 8.59 41.28
N LEU A 779 6.27 9.35 40.27
CA LEU A 779 7.31 8.94 39.32
C LEU A 779 8.51 8.34 40.08
N PRO A 780 8.98 7.13 39.71
CA PRO A 780 10.23 6.61 40.25
C PRO A 780 11.37 7.60 39.93
N SER A 781 12.00 8.15 40.96
CA SER A 781 13.13 9.08 40.83
C SER A 781 14.43 8.35 40.50
N GLY A 782 14.49 7.78 39.29
CA GLY A 782 15.66 7.13 38.74
C GLY A 782 15.55 7.03 37.22
N ALA A 783 16.64 7.34 36.51
CA ALA A 783 16.73 7.05 35.08
C ALA A 783 16.68 5.52 34.87
N PRO A 784 15.97 5.02 33.83
CA PRO A 784 15.98 3.59 33.53
C PRO A 784 17.42 3.13 33.21
N PRO A 785 17.86 1.95 33.70
CA PRO A 785 19.17 1.43 33.37
C PRO A 785 19.26 1.16 31.86
N ALA A 786 20.46 1.36 31.30
CA ALA A 786 20.71 1.07 29.89
C ALA A 786 20.42 -0.41 29.57
N PRO A 787 19.85 -0.74 28.40
CA PRO A 787 19.48 -2.10 28.06
C PRO A 787 20.71 -3.00 27.97
N THR A 788 20.78 -4.02 28.83
CA THR A 788 21.81 -5.05 28.77
C THR A 788 21.54 -5.98 27.60
N VAL A 789 22.41 -5.95 26.59
CA VAL A 789 22.38 -6.90 25.46
C VAL A 789 22.62 -8.30 25.98
N ALA A 790 21.63 -9.18 25.84
CA ALA A 790 21.79 -10.60 26.17
C ALA A 790 22.68 -11.27 25.11
N SER A 791 23.81 -11.82 25.53
CA SER A 791 24.73 -12.59 24.67
C SER A 791 24.53 -14.10 24.86
N GLY A 792 24.64 -14.84 23.76
CA GLY A 792 24.54 -16.30 23.72
C GLY A 792 23.42 -16.80 22.80
N SER A 793 23.63 -17.85 22.01
CA SER A 793 24.88 -18.61 21.77
C SER A 793 24.83 -19.33 20.43
#